data_AF-A0A328D9W7-F1
#
_entry.id   AF-A0A328D9W7-F1
#
_cell.length_a   1.000
_cell.length_b   1.000
_cell.length_c   1.000
_cell.angle_alpha   90.00
_cell.angle_beta   90.00
_cell.angle_gamma   90.00
#
_symmetry.space_group_name_H-M   'P 1'
#
loop_
_entity.id
_entity.type
_entity.pdbx_description
1 polymer ?
#
loop_
_entity_poly.entity_id
_entity_poly.type
_entity_poly.pdbx_seq_one_letter_code
_entity_poly.pdbx_strand_id
1 'polypeptide(L)'
;MGQPPVPPLPIAPPPPAPAAAAPPSDGRAGGCQVRCAGCKMVLAVGPGLTEFMCPTCQLPQMLPPELMPPAQARSNGPAHGIDPTKIQLPCANCKAILNVPHGLTRFSCPQCGVDLAVDLSKIKHFFPSPPIPNHMLPPPPEEVNEVAIEVEREEDEGGLAGETFTDYRPPKLSIGRPHPDPVVETSSLSAVQPPEPTYDLKIKDELENSSALSCLQIETLVYASQRHHQHLTNGTRAGFFVGDGAGVGKGRTIAGLIWENWHHGRRKAIWISIGSDLKFDARRDLDDVGAMCVEVHALNKLPYSKLDSKSVGIREGIVFLTYSSLIASSEKGRSRLQQLVQWCGPEYDGLLIFDECHKAKNLVPEAGSQPTRTGEAVLEIQARLPQARVIYCSATGASEPRNMGYMVRLGLWGTGTAFANFRDFLGAMEKGGVGALELVAMDMKARGMYVCRTLSYKGVEFEVVEVPLEPQMMDIYKKAAEFWAELRVELLSASTLITETKPNSSQLWRLYWANHQRFFRHICMSAKVPAIVRLAKQALKENKCVVIGLQSTGEARTEEAISKYGLELEDFISGPRELLLKFVEENYPLPEKPEEPPEESVKELQRKRHLATPDVSFRGRMRKVTKLQTTRDDKSDEESEIDSEDESSESDDDEFQICDICNLEEERKKLLQCSCCGQLVHTACVLPPVIGTVSGDWSCPSCKEKTDEYIQARQAYVAELTKRYAGAVGRKLKILDIIRSLDLPNNPLDDIIDQLGGPEDVAEITGRRGMLVRTSDGKGVSYQTRNTKDVSMEMVNMHEKQLFMDGKKLIAIISEAGSAGVSLQADRRAINQKRRVHLTLELPWSADRAIQQFGRTHRSNQASAPEYRLLFTNLGGERRFASIVAKRLETLGALTQGDRRAGPSLSAYNYDSAFGKRALMMLYRGIMELESLPVVPPGCSADKQEEIHDFIVKGKAALVSVGIIRDSVLSSNGKDSGKISGRIVDSDMHDVGRFLNRLLGLPPEIQNRLFELFVSILDLIIQKARMEGNLDSGIVDMKANSVELQGAPKTVHVDSMSGASTILFTFTLDRGFSWEHASALLEDKQKDESGSTVIGFYESKREWLGRRHFLLALEGSFSGTYKLFRPTLGEALREMPLSELQDKYRRISSLDKARAGWEDEYDVSSKQCMHGPKCKLGNYCTVGRRLQEVNVLGGLVLPVWGTIEKALSKQARLSHRRIRVVRIETTTDKQRIVGLLIPNAAVESVLQDLAWVHDIED
;
A
#
# COMPACT_ATOMS: atom_id res chain seq x y z
N MET A 1 -0.62 17.77 -60.63
CA MET A 1 -0.07 18.95 -61.34
C MET A 1 0.29 19.98 -60.28
N GLY A 2 1.42 20.68 -60.28
CA GLY A 2 2.60 20.64 -61.16
C GLY A 2 3.81 21.34 -60.50
N GLN A 3 5.01 21.11 -61.05
CA GLN A 3 6.32 21.72 -60.69
C GLN A 3 6.45 23.17 -61.25
N PRO A 4 7.60 23.89 -61.12
CA PRO A 4 8.63 24.08 -60.06
C PRO A 4 8.77 25.63 -59.78
N PRO A 5 9.93 26.34 -59.82
CA PRO A 5 11.31 26.16 -59.30
C PRO A 5 11.72 27.18 -58.19
N VAL A 6 12.71 26.99 -57.29
CA VAL A 6 14.21 26.97 -57.33
C VAL A 6 14.89 28.40 -57.46
N PRO A 7 16.24 28.65 -57.37
CA PRO A 7 16.94 29.37 -56.25
C PRO A 7 17.83 30.60 -56.72
N PRO A 8 19.13 30.89 -56.36
CA PRO A 8 20.02 30.64 -55.16
C PRO A 8 21.02 31.77 -54.72
N LEU A 9 21.65 31.62 -53.52
CA LEU A 9 23.09 31.93 -53.16
C LEU A 9 23.61 33.40 -53.20
N PRO A 10 24.84 33.81 -52.70
CA PRO A 10 26.10 33.07 -52.41
C PRO A 10 26.74 33.22 -50.97
N ILE A 11 27.41 32.20 -50.37
CA ILE A 11 28.87 31.77 -50.39
C ILE A 11 29.83 32.77 -49.67
N ALA A 12 30.88 32.43 -48.91
CA ALA A 12 31.34 31.30 -48.02
C ALA A 12 32.66 31.80 -47.29
N PRO A 13 33.57 31.03 -46.61
CA PRO A 13 34.30 29.85 -47.14
C PRO A 13 34.72 28.73 -46.12
N PRO A 14 35.06 27.52 -46.63
CA PRO A 14 35.94 26.54 -45.97
C PRO A 14 37.13 26.08 -46.85
N PRO A 15 38.25 25.61 -46.26
CA PRO A 15 39.28 24.82 -46.97
C PRO A 15 39.69 23.53 -46.19
N PRO A 16 40.55 22.62 -46.70
CA PRO A 16 40.10 21.53 -47.59
C PRO A 16 40.65 20.12 -47.21
N ALA A 17 40.40 19.13 -48.08
CA ALA A 17 40.72 17.70 -47.89
C ALA A 17 42.16 17.29 -48.25
N PRO A 18 42.54 16.04 -47.93
CA PRO A 18 42.83 15.04 -48.96
C PRO A 18 42.22 13.65 -48.63
N ALA A 19 42.27 12.60 -49.45
CA ALA A 19 42.29 12.43 -50.92
C ALA A 19 42.00 10.93 -51.23
N ALA A 20 41.90 10.55 -52.51
CA ALA A 20 41.46 9.20 -52.93
C ALA A 20 42.41 8.05 -52.53
N ALA A 21 41.85 6.84 -52.41
CA ALA A 21 42.58 5.57 -52.34
C ALA A 21 42.04 4.59 -53.40
N ALA A 22 42.94 3.81 -53.99
CA ALA A 22 42.64 2.67 -54.86
C ALA A 22 43.37 1.41 -54.33
N PRO A 23 42.84 0.19 -54.57
CA PRO A 23 43.33 -1.07 -54.00
C PRO A 23 44.51 -1.66 -54.84
N PRO A 24 45.09 -2.84 -54.52
CA PRO A 24 44.71 -3.82 -53.48
C PRO A 24 45.85 -4.41 -52.61
N SER A 25 45.48 -5.09 -51.53
CA SER A 25 46.11 -6.36 -51.11
C SER A 25 45.16 -7.19 -50.23
N ASP A 26 45.19 -8.52 -50.36
CA ASP A 26 44.28 -9.43 -49.65
C ASP A 26 44.66 -9.61 -48.16
N GLY A 27 43.65 -9.57 -47.28
CA GLY A 27 43.88 -9.46 -45.82
C GLY A 27 42.77 -9.97 -44.89
N ARG A 28 41.92 -10.91 -45.33
CA ARG A 28 40.91 -11.66 -44.52
C ARG A 28 40.08 -10.82 -43.53
N ALA A 29 38.90 -10.37 -43.95
CA ALA A 29 37.91 -9.76 -43.04
C ALA A 29 37.43 -10.75 -41.95
N GLY A 30 37.37 -10.27 -40.70
CA GLY A 30 36.99 -11.06 -39.51
C GLY A 30 35.64 -10.66 -38.88
N GLY A 31 34.68 -10.20 -39.68
CA GLY A 31 33.31 -9.89 -39.20
C GLY A 31 32.41 -11.13 -39.15
N CYS A 32 31.45 -11.15 -38.23
CA CYS A 32 30.49 -12.25 -38.10
C CYS A 32 29.12 -11.87 -38.69
N GLN A 33 28.45 -12.82 -39.33
CA GLN A 33 27.08 -12.63 -39.83
C GLN A 33 26.06 -13.14 -38.81
N VAL A 34 25.07 -12.29 -38.48
CA VAL A 34 24.02 -12.59 -37.51
C VAL A 34 22.65 -12.22 -38.07
N ARG A 35 21.64 -13.03 -37.76
CA ARG A 35 20.28 -12.84 -38.28
C ARG A 35 19.44 -12.03 -37.29
N CYS A 36 18.90 -10.90 -37.73
CA CYS A 36 18.13 -10.00 -36.88
C CYS A 36 16.92 -10.72 -36.26
N ALA A 37 16.82 -10.69 -34.93
CA ALA A 37 15.73 -11.26 -34.15
C ALA A 37 14.36 -10.68 -34.54
N GLY A 38 14.30 -9.40 -34.92
CA GLY A 38 13.13 -8.74 -35.49
C GLY A 38 12.88 -9.16 -36.94
N CYS A 39 13.38 -8.37 -37.90
CA CYS A 39 13.04 -8.48 -39.33
C CYS A 39 13.66 -9.68 -40.09
N LYS A 40 14.41 -10.56 -39.41
CA LYS A 40 15.06 -11.76 -39.98
C LYS A 40 16.08 -11.54 -41.12
N MET A 41 16.40 -10.29 -41.46
CA MET A 41 17.54 -9.94 -42.33
C MET A 41 18.86 -10.40 -41.71
N VAL A 42 19.80 -10.82 -42.55
CA VAL A 42 21.18 -11.11 -42.14
C VAL A 42 21.99 -9.83 -42.16
N LEU A 43 22.72 -9.57 -41.08
CA LEU A 43 23.55 -8.39 -40.87
C LEU A 43 25.00 -8.85 -40.67
N ALA A 44 25.96 -8.15 -41.29
CA ALA A 44 27.37 -8.29 -40.95
C ALA A 44 27.68 -7.36 -39.77
N VAL A 45 28.19 -7.91 -38.68
CA VAL A 45 28.61 -7.16 -37.48
C VAL A 45 30.14 -7.16 -37.41
N GLY A 46 30.70 -5.98 -37.14
CA GLY A 46 32.15 -5.79 -37.04
C GLY A 46 32.76 -6.51 -35.84
N PRO A 47 34.00 -7.02 -35.94
CA PRO A 47 34.67 -7.70 -34.85
C PRO A 47 34.76 -6.82 -33.59
N GLY A 48 34.42 -7.39 -32.43
CA GLY A 48 34.50 -6.73 -31.13
C GLY A 48 33.24 -5.99 -30.68
N LEU A 49 32.25 -5.78 -31.55
CA LEU A 49 30.92 -5.30 -31.13
C LEU A 49 30.16 -6.44 -30.45
N THR A 50 29.74 -6.24 -29.19
CA THR A 50 28.86 -7.18 -28.47
C THR A 50 27.38 -6.81 -28.59
N GLU A 51 27.09 -5.54 -28.84
CA GLU A 51 25.76 -4.96 -29.07
C GLU A 51 25.73 -4.24 -30.43
N PHE A 52 24.62 -4.36 -31.14
CA PHE A 52 24.39 -3.74 -32.44
C PHE A 52 22.90 -3.47 -32.64
N MET A 53 22.56 -2.44 -33.42
CA MET A 53 21.18 -2.09 -33.76
C MET A 53 20.89 -2.50 -35.20
N CYS A 54 19.74 -3.10 -35.47
CA CYS A 54 19.37 -3.43 -36.86
C CYS A 54 19.01 -2.14 -37.63
N PRO A 55 19.70 -1.79 -38.72
CA PRO A 55 19.39 -0.55 -39.46
C PRO A 55 17.99 -0.55 -40.09
N THR A 56 17.42 -1.72 -40.37
CA THR A 56 16.10 -1.86 -41.01
C THR A 56 14.92 -1.73 -40.05
N CYS A 57 15.06 -2.17 -38.79
CA CYS A 57 13.95 -2.14 -37.81
C CYS A 57 14.29 -1.49 -36.45
N GLN A 58 15.48 -0.89 -36.32
CA GLN A 58 15.96 -0.14 -35.16
C GLN A 58 15.94 -0.91 -33.81
N LEU A 59 15.82 -2.24 -33.86
CA LEU A 59 15.84 -3.10 -32.68
C LEU A 59 17.31 -3.29 -32.20
N PRO A 60 17.68 -2.86 -30.98
CA PRO A 60 18.99 -3.17 -30.40
C PRO A 60 19.07 -4.65 -29.99
N GLN A 61 20.19 -5.28 -30.28
CA GLN A 61 20.40 -6.72 -30.14
C GLN A 61 21.84 -7.01 -29.68
N MET A 62 22.01 -8.10 -28.92
CA MET A 62 23.34 -8.63 -28.58
C MET A 62 23.76 -9.73 -29.55
N LEU A 63 25.06 -9.90 -29.74
CA LEU A 63 25.64 -11.04 -30.44
C LEU A 63 25.42 -12.32 -29.61
N PRO A 64 24.99 -13.45 -30.21
CA PRO A 64 24.81 -14.70 -29.47
C PRO A 64 26.08 -15.13 -28.72
N PRO A 65 25.98 -15.73 -27.51
CA PRO A 65 27.14 -16.09 -26.69
C PRO A 65 28.17 -16.98 -27.41
N GLU A 66 27.73 -17.79 -28.37
CA GLU A 66 28.57 -18.67 -29.19
C GLU A 66 29.44 -17.91 -30.20
N LEU A 67 29.15 -16.64 -30.45
CA LEU A 67 29.85 -15.74 -31.37
C LEU A 67 30.49 -14.53 -30.67
N MET A 68 30.36 -14.42 -29.35
CA MET A 68 31.10 -13.44 -28.55
C MET A 68 32.58 -13.88 -28.42
N PRO A 69 33.56 -12.96 -28.54
CA PRO A 69 34.97 -13.32 -28.40
C PRO A 69 35.29 -13.73 -26.95
N PRO A 70 36.01 -14.85 -26.73
CA PRO A 70 36.37 -15.29 -25.38
C PRO A 70 37.37 -14.34 -24.74
N ALA A 71 37.09 -13.91 -23.51
CA ALA A 71 37.94 -12.97 -22.79
C ALA A 71 39.28 -13.60 -22.39
N GLN A 72 40.36 -13.24 -23.11
CA GLN A 72 41.74 -13.56 -22.74
C GLN A 72 42.47 -12.33 -22.18
N ALA A 73 43.32 -12.57 -21.18
CA ALA A 73 43.99 -11.52 -20.44
C ALA A 73 45.16 -10.87 -21.23
N ARG A 74 45.38 -9.58 -20.96
CA ARG A 74 46.69 -8.93 -21.07
C ARG A 74 47.01 -8.24 -19.74
N SER A 75 48.30 -8.13 -19.45
CA SER A 75 48.85 -7.89 -18.11
C SER A 75 49.25 -6.43 -17.86
N ASN A 76 49.56 -6.16 -16.58
CA ASN A 76 50.29 -4.99 -16.06
C ASN A 76 49.57 -3.62 -16.10
N GLY A 77 48.63 -3.47 -15.16
CA GLY A 77 48.21 -2.19 -14.59
C GLY A 77 47.67 -2.40 -13.16
N PRO A 78 47.93 -1.51 -12.19
CA PRO A 78 47.41 -1.69 -10.82
C PRO A 78 45.90 -1.47 -10.77
N ALA A 79 45.18 -2.41 -10.14
CA ALA A 79 43.72 -2.41 -10.13
C ALA A 79 43.14 -1.57 -8.98
N HIS A 80 42.30 -0.59 -9.31
CA HIS A 80 41.37 0.04 -8.37
C HIS A 80 39.92 -0.17 -8.81
N GLY A 81 39.27 -1.16 -8.17
CA GLY A 81 37.84 -1.43 -8.27
C GLY A 81 37.31 -1.75 -6.89
N ILE A 82 36.90 -0.72 -6.15
CA ILE A 82 36.46 -0.84 -4.75
C ILE A 82 34.98 -1.19 -4.75
N ASP A 83 34.66 -2.39 -4.25
CA ASP A 83 33.27 -2.84 -4.08
C ASP A 83 32.85 -2.62 -2.62
N PRO A 84 31.94 -1.67 -2.33
CA PRO A 84 31.50 -1.38 -0.96
C PRO A 84 30.58 -2.46 -0.38
N THR A 85 30.21 -3.50 -1.14
CA THR A 85 29.32 -4.59 -0.67
C THR A 85 30.08 -5.82 -0.14
N LYS A 86 31.41 -5.72 0.00
CA LYS A 86 32.31 -6.83 0.34
C LYS A 86 33.35 -6.42 1.39
N ILE A 87 33.84 -7.40 2.16
CA ILE A 87 34.87 -7.20 3.18
C ILE A 87 36.21 -6.96 2.48
N GLN A 88 36.87 -5.84 2.74
CA GLN A 88 38.19 -5.56 2.19
C GLN A 88 39.28 -6.09 3.11
N LEU A 89 40.08 -7.04 2.61
CA LEU A 89 41.22 -7.62 3.32
C LEU A 89 42.51 -7.48 2.49
N PRO A 90 43.58 -6.86 3.04
CA PRO A 90 44.89 -6.89 2.40
C PRO A 90 45.51 -8.29 2.53
N CYS A 91 45.94 -8.87 1.41
CA CYS A 91 46.69 -10.12 1.43
C CYS A 91 48.05 -9.90 2.12
N ALA A 92 48.31 -10.62 3.22
CA ALA A 92 49.56 -10.46 3.98
C ALA A 92 50.84 -10.70 3.14
N ASN A 93 50.76 -11.55 2.10
CA ASN A 93 51.92 -11.91 1.26
C ASN A 93 52.15 -10.90 0.11
N CYS A 94 51.15 -10.66 -0.75
CA CYS A 94 51.30 -9.77 -1.93
C CYS A 94 50.81 -8.33 -1.72
N LYS A 95 50.25 -8.00 -0.55
CA LYS A 95 49.68 -6.69 -0.17
C LYS A 95 48.54 -6.14 -1.03
N ALA A 96 48.06 -6.89 -2.02
CA ALA A 96 46.84 -6.54 -2.76
C ALA A 96 45.62 -6.52 -1.82
N ILE A 97 44.76 -5.50 -1.97
CA ILE A 97 43.47 -5.42 -1.26
C ILE A 97 42.45 -6.27 -2.02
N LEU A 98 41.81 -7.20 -1.32
CA LEU A 98 40.87 -8.17 -1.87
C LEU A 98 39.44 -7.87 -1.40
N ASN A 99 38.49 -7.82 -2.33
CA ASN A 99 37.06 -7.70 -2.04
C ASN A 99 36.48 -9.10 -1.72
N VAL A 100 36.55 -9.51 -0.46
CA VAL A 100 36.15 -10.85 0.02
C VAL A 100 34.63 -10.89 0.32
N PRO A 101 33.87 -11.88 -0.20
CA PRO A 101 32.46 -12.06 0.15
C PRO A 101 32.22 -12.28 1.65
N HIS A 102 31.15 -11.70 2.18
CA HIS A 102 30.70 -11.94 3.55
C HIS A 102 30.32 -13.42 3.77
N GLY A 103 30.64 -13.96 4.95
CA GLY A 103 30.25 -15.30 5.38
C GLY A 103 31.24 -16.42 5.07
N LEU A 104 32.32 -16.16 4.31
CA LEU A 104 33.45 -17.08 4.18
C LEU A 104 34.33 -17.03 5.44
N THR A 105 34.88 -18.17 5.87
CA THR A 105 35.87 -18.25 6.97
C THR A 105 37.32 -18.26 6.46
N ARG A 106 37.52 -18.66 5.20
CA ARG A 106 38.81 -18.64 4.49
C ARG A 106 38.65 -18.18 3.04
N PHE A 107 39.70 -17.58 2.49
CA PHE A 107 39.72 -17.06 1.12
C PHE A 107 41.15 -17.06 0.55
N SER A 108 41.44 -17.89 -0.45
CA SER A 108 42.73 -17.86 -1.16
C SER A 108 42.89 -16.59 -1.99
N CYS A 109 44.02 -15.90 -1.83
CA CYS A 109 44.36 -14.73 -2.62
C CYS A 109 44.53 -15.10 -4.11
N PRO A 110 43.74 -14.53 -5.03
CA PRO A 110 43.81 -14.87 -6.46
C PRO A 110 45.11 -14.41 -7.15
N GLN A 111 45.91 -13.55 -6.52
CA GLN A 111 47.20 -13.10 -7.07
C GLN A 111 48.41 -13.92 -6.62
N CYS A 112 48.33 -14.63 -5.48
CA CYS A 112 49.50 -15.34 -4.92
C CYS A 112 49.17 -16.66 -4.21
N GLY A 113 47.95 -17.19 -4.34
CA GLY A 113 47.53 -18.50 -3.82
C GLY A 113 47.42 -18.65 -2.30
N VAL A 114 47.88 -17.68 -1.50
CA VAL A 114 47.93 -17.80 -0.04
C VAL A 114 46.51 -17.77 0.57
N ASP A 115 46.23 -18.72 1.45
CA ASP A 115 44.91 -18.91 2.06
C ASP A 115 44.74 -17.98 3.28
N LEU A 116 43.83 -17.01 3.18
CA LEU A 116 43.62 -15.96 4.19
C LEU A 116 42.45 -16.33 5.11
N ALA A 117 42.67 -16.29 6.43
CA ALA A 117 41.58 -16.42 7.41
C ALA A 117 40.75 -15.13 7.45
N VAL A 118 39.45 -15.23 7.21
CA VAL A 118 38.51 -14.09 7.12
C VAL A 118 37.95 -13.79 8.51
N ASP A 119 38.84 -13.44 9.43
CA ASP A 119 38.52 -13.19 10.84
C ASP A 119 38.22 -11.69 11.07
N LEU A 120 36.93 -11.36 11.10
CA LEU A 120 36.42 -10.00 11.33
C LEU A 120 36.92 -9.37 12.64
N SER A 121 37.34 -10.15 13.64
CA SER A 121 37.84 -9.61 14.91
C SER A 121 39.25 -8.99 14.80
N LYS A 122 40.05 -9.41 13.81
CA LYS A 122 41.49 -9.07 13.70
C LYS A 122 41.83 -7.91 12.76
N ILE A 123 40.84 -7.36 12.06
CA ILE A 123 41.03 -6.29 11.05
C ILE A 123 41.64 -5.01 11.67
N LYS A 124 41.46 -4.77 12.98
CA LYS A 124 42.02 -3.60 13.71
C LYS A 124 43.55 -3.58 13.87
N HIS A 125 44.30 -4.58 13.40
CA HIS A 125 45.76 -4.65 13.59
C HIS A 125 46.62 -4.46 12.33
N PHE A 126 46.01 -4.21 11.16
CA PHE A 126 46.75 -4.13 9.88
C PHE A 126 47.05 -2.71 9.38
N PHE A 127 46.64 -1.66 10.10
CA PHE A 127 46.97 -0.26 9.79
C PHE A 127 47.96 0.31 10.83
N PRO A 128 49.26 0.44 10.52
CA PRO A 128 50.20 1.14 11.38
C PRO A 128 49.98 2.66 11.29
N SER A 129 49.82 3.33 12.43
CA SER A 129 49.81 4.78 12.51
C SER A 129 51.19 5.37 12.16
N PRO A 130 51.28 6.61 11.62
CA PRO A 130 52.56 7.29 11.41
C PRO A 130 53.28 7.55 12.75
N PRO A 131 54.62 7.63 12.76
CA PRO A 131 55.40 7.83 13.98
C PRO A 131 55.18 9.23 14.55
N ILE A 132 54.57 9.29 15.74
CA ILE A 132 54.51 10.49 16.56
C ILE A 132 55.86 10.67 17.26
N PRO A 133 56.45 11.88 17.32
CA PRO A 133 57.66 12.12 18.12
C PRO A 133 57.42 11.77 19.60
N ASN A 134 58.35 11.03 20.20
CA ASN A 134 58.28 10.68 21.63
C ASN A 134 58.34 11.94 22.50
N HIS A 135 57.20 12.41 23.02
CA HIS A 135 57.00 12.84 24.42
C HIS A 135 55.56 13.35 24.66
N MET A 136 54.62 12.42 24.89
CA MET A 136 53.43 12.62 25.73
C MET A 136 52.88 11.22 26.09
N LEU A 137 52.32 11.06 27.29
CA LEU A 137 51.52 9.87 27.59
C LEU A 137 50.21 9.92 26.79
N PRO A 138 49.59 8.76 26.44
CA PRO A 138 48.23 8.77 25.93
C PRO A 138 47.32 9.44 26.98
N PRO A 139 46.40 10.34 26.58
CA PRO A 139 45.40 10.85 27.50
C PRO A 139 44.55 9.68 28.05
N PRO A 140 44.05 9.77 29.29
CA PRO A 140 43.12 8.77 29.80
C PRO A 140 41.88 8.69 28.90
N PRO A 141 41.19 7.53 28.83
CA PRO A 141 39.93 7.43 28.12
C PRO A 141 38.97 8.49 28.65
N GLU A 142 38.33 9.23 27.75
CA GLU A 142 37.44 10.33 28.13
C GLU A 142 36.29 9.81 29.00
N GLU A 143 36.06 10.45 30.15
CA GLU A 143 34.92 10.15 31.01
C GLU A 143 33.62 10.55 30.32
N VAL A 144 32.97 9.56 29.70
CA VAL A 144 31.67 9.73 29.05
C VAL A 144 30.60 9.90 30.13
N ASN A 145 30.14 11.13 30.35
CA ASN A 145 29.05 11.41 31.29
C ASN A 145 27.76 10.71 30.84
N GLU A 146 27.42 9.60 31.50
CA GLU A 146 26.22 8.79 31.22
C GLU A 146 24.94 9.62 31.35
N VAL A 147 24.89 10.54 32.32
CA VAL A 147 23.73 11.43 32.55
C VAL A 147 23.59 12.45 31.42
N ALA A 148 24.70 12.89 30.82
CA ALA A 148 24.67 13.76 29.64
C ALA A 148 24.11 13.02 28.42
N ILE A 149 24.43 11.74 28.23
CA ILE A 149 23.84 10.91 27.16
C ILE A 149 22.34 10.65 27.39
N GLU A 150 21.89 10.49 28.63
CA GLU A 150 20.47 10.41 28.96
C GLU A 150 19.74 11.69 28.57
N VAL A 151 20.29 12.85 28.96
CA VAL A 151 19.73 14.16 28.61
C VAL A 151 19.80 14.45 27.10
N GLU A 152 20.86 14.07 26.38
CA GLU A 152 20.90 14.20 24.91
C GLU A 152 19.74 13.47 24.24
N ARG A 153 19.35 12.30 24.75
CA ARG A 153 18.24 11.50 24.22
C ARG A 153 16.89 12.13 24.56
N GLU A 154 16.69 12.56 25.81
CA GLU A 154 15.46 13.23 26.23
C GLU A 154 15.25 14.56 25.47
N GLU A 155 16.31 15.33 25.24
CA GLU A 155 16.26 16.55 24.42
C GLU A 155 16.04 16.26 22.93
N ASP A 156 16.57 15.15 22.40
CA ASP A 156 16.36 14.76 21.01
C ASP A 156 14.99 14.07 20.74
N GLU A 157 14.34 13.50 21.76
CA GLU A 157 13.00 12.87 21.69
C GLU A 157 11.84 13.89 21.62
N GLY A 158 11.92 14.97 22.40
CA GLY A 158 10.95 16.08 22.35
C GLY A 158 9.67 15.93 23.19
N GLY A 159 8.92 17.02 23.34
CA GLY A 159 7.77 17.11 24.24
C GLY A 159 6.48 16.46 23.71
N LEU A 160 5.61 16.05 24.64
CA LEU A 160 4.28 15.50 24.34
C LEU A 160 3.43 16.45 23.48
N ALA A 161 2.92 15.95 22.36
CA ALA A 161 2.11 16.69 21.39
C ALA A 161 0.89 17.39 22.04
N GLY A 162 0.79 18.69 21.80
CA GLY A 162 -0.25 19.58 22.33
C GLY A 162 -1.58 19.51 21.57
N GLU A 163 -2.20 20.68 21.41
CA GLU A 163 -3.46 20.82 20.69
C GLU A 163 -3.27 20.50 19.20
N THR A 164 -4.01 19.50 18.69
CA THR A 164 -3.85 19.01 17.32
C THR A 164 -4.59 19.88 16.28
N PHE A 165 -5.60 20.63 16.72
CA PHE A 165 -6.47 21.46 15.88
C PHE A 165 -6.71 22.83 16.52
N THR A 166 -7.17 23.79 15.72
CA THR A 166 -7.54 25.14 16.16
C THR A 166 -8.79 25.60 15.39
N ASP A 167 -9.73 26.27 16.07
CA ASP A 167 -10.97 26.80 15.49
C ASP A 167 -10.65 27.79 14.35
N TYR A 168 -11.23 27.54 13.18
CA TYR A 168 -10.93 28.26 11.95
C TYR A 168 -11.97 29.33 11.60
N ARG A 169 -11.48 30.51 11.21
CA ARG A 169 -12.24 31.54 10.50
C ARG A 169 -11.33 32.17 9.44
N PRO A 170 -11.86 32.61 8.29
CA PRO A 170 -11.09 33.34 7.29
C PRO A 170 -10.35 34.54 7.92
N PRO A 171 -9.01 34.59 7.92
CA PRO A 171 -8.27 35.61 8.65
C PRO A 171 -8.21 36.95 7.90
N LYS A 172 -8.45 36.95 6.58
CA LYS A 172 -8.25 38.10 5.68
C LYS A 172 -9.50 38.49 4.88
N LEU A 173 -10.62 37.78 5.07
CA LEU A 173 -11.86 38.00 4.31
C LEU A 173 -13.08 38.04 5.24
N SER A 174 -13.80 39.15 5.21
CA SER A 174 -15.01 39.41 6.00
C SER A 174 -16.33 39.14 5.24
N ILE A 175 -16.24 38.62 4.01
CA ILE A 175 -17.38 38.44 3.10
C ILE A 175 -18.17 37.17 3.45
N GLY A 176 -19.50 37.28 3.46
CA GLY A 176 -20.43 36.16 3.65
C GLY A 176 -20.64 35.74 5.12
N ARG A 177 -21.62 34.85 5.34
CA ARG A 177 -22.00 34.42 6.70
C ARG A 177 -21.01 33.40 7.28
N PRO A 178 -20.85 33.33 8.62
CA PRO A 178 -20.16 32.22 9.27
C PRO A 178 -20.72 30.85 8.85
N HIS A 179 -19.86 29.84 8.76
CA HIS A 179 -20.27 28.46 8.49
C HIS A 179 -21.19 27.94 9.63
N PRO A 180 -22.26 27.18 9.33
CA PRO A 180 -23.34 26.85 10.30
C PRO A 180 -22.95 25.95 11.48
N ASP A 181 -21.72 25.44 11.49
CA ASP A 181 -21.13 24.57 12.51
C ASP A 181 -19.62 24.87 12.64
N PRO A 182 -18.97 24.59 13.78
CA PRO A 182 -17.54 24.84 13.97
C PRO A 182 -16.68 24.06 12.97
N VAL A 183 -15.73 24.76 12.35
CA VAL A 183 -14.72 24.22 11.45
C VAL A 183 -13.35 24.51 12.04
N VAL A 184 -12.42 23.56 11.91
CA VAL A 184 -11.06 23.62 12.45
C VAL A 184 -10.04 23.36 11.37
N GLU A 185 -8.82 23.85 11.53
CA GLU A 185 -7.64 23.37 10.78
C GLU A 185 -6.61 22.77 11.75
N THR A 186 -5.59 22.08 11.23
CA THR A 186 -4.51 21.56 12.10
C THR A 186 -3.76 22.74 12.71
N SER A 187 -3.28 22.58 13.95
CA SER A 187 -2.53 23.63 14.64
C SER A 187 -1.26 24.02 13.87
N SER A 188 -0.64 23.09 13.15
CA SER A 188 0.47 23.33 12.22
C SER A 188 0.08 24.26 11.06
N LEU A 189 -1.09 24.05 10.44
CA LEU A 189 -1.59 24.95 9.40
C LEU A 189 -1.99 26.32 9.96
N SER A 190 -2.51 26.40 11.20
CA SER A 190 -2.87 27.69 11.82
C SER A 190 -1.68 28.62 12.09
N ALA A 191 -0.47 28.07 12.22
CA ALA A 191 0.77 28.85 12.35
C ALA A 191 1.19 29.57 11.06
N VAL A 192 0.52 29.29 9.92
CA VAL A 192 0.81 29.90 8.62
C VAL A 192 -0.43 30.59 8.07
N GLN A 193 -0.27 31.87 7.73
CA GLN A 193 -1.33 32.65 7.09
C GLN A 193 -1.32 32.43 5.56
N PRO A 194 -2.50 32.42 4.90
CA PRO A 194 -2.57 32.49 3.44
C PRO A 194 -2.07 33.85 2.93
N PRO A 195 -1.76 34.01 1.63
CA PRO A 195 -1.32 35.29 1.07
C PRO A 195 -2.43 36.34 1.10
N GLU A 196 -2.13 37.59 0.76
CA GLU A 196 -3.19 38.61 0.65
C GLU A 196 -4.20 38.25 -0.45
N PRO A 197 -5.52 38.40 -0.19
CA PRO A 197 -6.54 38.22 -1.21
C PRO A 197 -6.55 39.41 -2.18
N THR A 198 -6.18 39.18 -3.43
CA THR A 198 -6.11 40.20 -4.50
C THR A 198 -7.15 40.00 -5.61
N TYR A 199 -7.99 38.98 -5.48
CA TYR A 199 -9.06 38.67 -6.45
C TYR A 199 -10.43 39.09 -5.90
N ASP A 200 -11.13 39.97 -6.61
CA ASP A 200 -12.53 40.32 -6.33
C ASP A 200 -13.47 39.47 -7.22
N LEU A 201 -14.50 38.88 -6.62
CA LEU A 201 -15.40 37.94 -7.31
C LEU A 201 -16.49 38.69 -8.08
N LYS A 202 -16.76 38.30 -9.34
CA LYS A 202 -17.92 38.82 -10.08
C LYS A 202 -19.26 38.46 -9.45
N ILE A 203 -19.35 37.31 -8.81
CA ILE A 203 -20.59 36.84 -8.15
C ILE A 203 -20.73 37.32 -6.70
N LYS A 204 -19.88 38.25 -6.24
CA LYS A 204 -19.84 38.74 -4.84
C LYS A 204 -21.19 39.26 -4.36
N ASP A 205 -21.78 40.21 -5.08
CA ASP A 205 -23.05 40.83 -4.69
C ASP A 205 -24.19 39.79 -4.66
N GLU A 206 -24.18 38.82 -5.58
CA GLU A 206 -25.14 37.70 -5.59
C GLU A 206 -24.95 36.80 -4.37
N LEU A 207 -23.71 36.49 -3.99
CA LEU A 207 -23.38 35.65 -2.83
C LEU A 207 -23.67 36.34 -1.50
N GLU A 208 -23.45 37.65 -1.37
CA GLU A 208 -23.79 38.41 -0.17
C GLU A 208 -25.31 38.46 0.02
N ASN A 209 -26.06 38.86 -1.01
CA ASN A 209 -27.52 38.96 -0.97
C ASN A 209 -28.22 37.59 -0.78
N SER A 210 -27.81 36.56 -1.52
CA SER A 210 -28.36 35.20 -1.35
C SER A 210 -27.90 34.53 -0.06
N SER A 211 -26.70 34.87 0.42
CA SER A 211 -25.99 34.19 1.51
C SER A 211 -25.84 32.66 1.30
N ALA A 212 -25.79 32.22 0.03
CA ALA A 212 -25.74 30.81 -0.37
C ALA A 212 -24.45 30.07 0.08
N LEU A 213 -23.34 30.80 0.12
CA LEU A 213 -22.02 30.30 0.55
C LEU A 213 -21.59 30.94 1.87
N SER A 214 -20.93 30.15 2.71
CA SER A 214 -20.29 30.64 3.93
C SER A 214 -18.93 31.29 3.64
N CYS A 215 -18.46 32.16 4.53
CA CYS A 215 -17.23 32.94 4.34
C CYS A 215 -16.00 32.09 3.98
N LEU A 216 -15.82 30.91 4.59
CA LEU A 216 -14.72 29.99 4.27
C LEU A 216 -14.82 29.37 2.86
N GLN A 217 -16.03 29.25 2.30
CA GLN A 217 -16.23 28.80 0.93
C GLN A 217 -15.92 29.94 -0.04
N ILE A 218 -16.35 31.16 0.25
CA ILE A 218 -16.04 32.38 -0.52
C ILE A 218 -14.52 32.65 -0.55
N GLU A 219 -13.84 32.51 0.60
CA GLU A 219 -12.38 32.51 0.70
C GLU A 219 -11.71 31.50 -0.26
N THR A 220 -12.31 30.32 -0.41
CA THR A 220 -11.80 29.30 -1.34
C THR A 220 -11.99 29.70 -2.79
N LEU A 221 -13.12 30.35 -3.12
CA LEU A 221 -13.37 30.93 -4.45
C LEU A 221 -12.34 32.01 -4.78
N VAL A 222 -12.03 32.91 -3.83
CA VAL A 222 -11.02 33.97 -3.98
C VAL A 222 -9.64 33.37 -4.24
N TYR A 223 -9.12 32.54 -3.34
CA TYR A 223 -7.76 32.03 -3.46
C TYR A 223 -7.57 31.09 -4.66
N ALA A 224 -8.56 30.24 -5.00
CA ALA A 224 -8.47 29.43 -6.20
C ALA A 224 -8.48 30.27 -7.49
N SER A 225 -9.32 31.31 -7.56
CA SER A 225 -9.39 32.19 -8.74
C SER A 225 -8.12 33.05 -8.89
N GLN A 226 -7.56 33.52 -7.76
CA GLN A 226 -6.26 34.19 -7.69
C GLN A 226 -5.13 33.28 -8.18
N ARG A 227 -5.05 32.03 -7.69
CA ARG A 227 -4.06 31.03 -8.15
C ARG A 227 -4.23 30.70 -9.62
N HIS A 228 -5.47 30.63 -10.13
CA HIS A 228 -5.78 30.38 -11.54
C HIS A 228 -5.39 31.52 -12.50
N HIS A 229 -5.05 32.72 -12.00
CA HIS A 229 -4.43 33.76 -12.82
C HIS A 229 -2.92 33.52 -13.07
N GLN A 230 -2.27 32.69 -12.26
CA GLN A 230 -0.84 32.41 -12.36
C GLN A 230 -0.54 31.25 -13.34
N HIS A 231 0.66 31.28 -13.91
CA HIS A 231 1.25 30.20 -14.70
C HIS A 231 2.51 29.67 -14.02
N LEU A 232 2.77 28.39 -14.20
CA LEU A 232 4.04 27.77 -13.83
C LEU A 232 5.11 28.11 -14.88
N THR A 233 6.38 27.98 -14.49
CA THR A 233 7.58 28.18 -15.33
C THR A 233 7.56 27.43 -16.67
N ASN A 234 6.81 26.33 -16.77
CA ASN A 234 6.63 25.53 -17.98
C ASN A 234 5.48 26.01 -18.91
N GLY A 235 4.89 27.18 -18.63
CA GLY A 235 3.79 27.76 -19.41
C GLY A 235 2.40 27.17 -19.15
N THR A 236 2.27 26.14 -18.29
CA THR A 236 0.97 25.61 -17.90
C THR A 236 0.32 26.44 -16.79
N ARG A 237 -1.01 26.61 -16.81
CA ARG A 237 -1.72 27.38 -15.79
C ARG A 237 -1.64 26.69 -14.43
N ALA A 238 -1.42 27.44 -13.35
CA ALA A 238 -1.35 26.87 -12.01
C ALA A 238 -2.70 26.28 -11.56
N GLY A 239 -2.64 25.20 -10.80
CA GLY A 239 -3.78 24.54 -10.16
C GLY A 239 -3.89 24.88 -8.67
N PHE A 240 -5.03 24.52 -8.09
CA PHE A 240 -5.35 24.74 -6.68
C PHE A 240 -5.92 23.45 -6.05
N PHE A 241 -5.63 23.20 -4.77
CA PHE A 241 -6.06 22.00 -4.06
C PHE A 241 -6.99 22.32 -2.87
N VAL A 242 -8.23 21.84 -2.95
CA VAL A 242 -9.21 21.82 -1.86
C VAL A 242 -9.04 20.53 -1.07
N GLY A 243 -8.28 20.61 0.01
CA GLY A 243 -8.04 19.53 0.97
C GLY A 243 -9.13 19.37 2.04
N ASP A 244 -10.18 20.20 2.02
CA ASP A 244 -11.20 20.21 3.08
C ASP A 244 -11.81 18.83 3.38
N GLY A 245 -12.20 18.63 4.64
CA GLY A 245 -12.78 17.39 5.14
C GLY A 245 -14.17 17.05 4.59
N ALA A 246 -14.78 16.01 5.18
CA ALA A 246 -16.21 15.77 5.01
C ALA A 246 -17.02 16.89 5.71
N GLY A 247 -18.25 17.13 5.26
CA GLY A 247 -19.17 18.08 5.90
C GLY A 247 -18.95 19.57 5.57
N VAL A 248 -17.72 20.02 5.26
CA VAL A 248 -17.36 21.44 5.02
C VAL A 248 -18.02 22.06 3.75
N GLY A 249 -18.65 21.24 2.90
CA GLY A 249 -19.45 21.74 1.76
C GLY A 249 -18.71 21.87 0.43
N LYS A 250 -17.66 21.06 0.19
CA LYS A 250 -16.83 21.09 -1.03
C LYS A 250 -17.60 21.13 -2.35
N GLY A 251 -18.70 20.41 -2.49
CA GLY A 251 -19.51 20.40 -3.72
C GLY A 251 -20.15 21.77 -4.02
N ARG A 252 -20.69 22.46 -3.01
CA ARG A 252 -21.13 23.87 -3.13
C ARG A 252 -19.97 24.83 -3.43
N THR A 253 -18.76 24.56 -2.91
CA THR A 253 -17.56 25.33 -3.26
C THR A 253 -17.17 25.14 -4.73
N ILE A 254 -17.26 23.91 -5.25
CA ILE A 254 -17.05 23.61 -6.68
C ILE A 254 -18.13 24.28 -7.54
N ALA A 255 -19.40 24.24 -7.13
CA ALA A 255 -20.49 24.90 -7.81
C ALA A 255 -20.29 26.44 -7.88
N GLY A 256 -19.88 27.07 -6.78
CA GLY A 256 -19.53 28.49 -6.75
C GLY A 256 -18.36 28.85 -7.66
N LEU A 257 -17.32 28.00 -7.73
CA LEU A 257 -16.22 28.17 -8.69
C LEU A 257 -16.68 28.08 -10.15
N ILE A 258 -17.62 27.18 -10.45
CA ILE A 258 -18.25 27.09 -11.77
C ILE A 258 -19.06 28.35 -12.07
N TRP A 259 -19.82 28.87 -11.10
CA TRP A 259 -20.63 30.08 -11.27
C TRP A 259 -19.80 31.34 -11.53
N GLU A 260 -18.72 31.56 -10.77
CA GLU A 260 -17.77 32.66 -11.04
C GLU A 260 -17.18 32.52 -12.47
N ASN A 261 -16.75 31.33 -12.88
CA ASN A 261 -16.21 31.11 -14.22
C ASN A 261 -17.26 31.27 -15.33
N TRP A 262 -18.54 30.98 -15.06
CA TRP A 262 -19.67 31.26 -15.95
C TRP A 262 -19.85 32.77 -16.19
N HIS A 263 -19.69 33.59 -15.14
CA HIS A 263 -19.71 35.07 -15.21
C HIS A 263 -18.45 35.67 -15.85
N HIS A 264 -17.40 34.88 -16.06
CA HIS A 264 -16.27 35.18 -16.96
C HIS A 264 -16.43 34.59 -18.37
N GLY A 265 -17.60 34.07 -18.73
CA GLY A 265 -17.89 33.54 -20.06
C GLY A 265 -17.31 32.14 -20.33
N ARG A 266 -16.68 31.50 -19.34
CA ARG A 266 -16.06 30.16 -19.47
C ARG A 266 -17.11 29.06 -19.32
N ARG A 267 -18.05 29.00 -20.27
CA ARG A 267 -19.25 28.17 -20.22
C ARG A 267 -19.05 26.66 -20.43
N LYS A 268 -17.83 26.15 -20.27
CA LYS A 268 -17.50 24.73 -20.34
C LYS A 268 -16.72 24.31 -19.10
N ALA A 269 -17.17 23.25 -18.44
CA ALA A 269 -16.49 22.65 -17.31
C ALA A 269 -16.50 21.13 -17.40
N ILE A 270 -15.44 20.49 -16.88
CA ILE A 270 -15.34 19.03 -16.72
C ILE A 270 -15.31 18.72 -15.22
N TRP A 271 -16.23 17.85 -14.77
CA TRP A 271 -16.31 17.38 -13.38
C TRP A 271 -16.14 15.86 -13.35
N ILE A 272 -14.96 15.41 -12.93
CA ILE A 272 -14.63 13.99 -12.76
C ILE A 272 -14.80 13.63 -11.29
N SER A 273 -15.63 12.63 -10.98
CA SER A 273 -15.83 12.13 -9.60
C SER A 273 -15.85 10.59 -9.56
N ILE A 274 -16.31 10.00 -8.45
CA ILE A 274 -16.16 8.56 -8.17
C ILE A 274 -17.35 7.68 -8.60
N GLY A 275 -18.55 8.26 -8.68
CA GLY A 275 -19.79 7.55 -9.02
C GLY A 275 -20.68 8.43 -9.91
N SER A 276 -21.55 7.81 -10.71
CA SER A 276 -22.49 8.50 -11.60
C SER A 276 -23.49 9.37 -10.84
N ASP A 277 -23.91 8.89 -9.68
CA ASP A 277 -25.11 9.35 -8.98
C ASP A 277 -24.84 10.64 -8.20
N LEU A 278 -23.55 10.93 -7.96
CA LEU A 278 -23.04 12.22 -7.53
C LEU A 278 -23.34 13.36 -8.52
N LYS A 279 -23.82 13.06 -9.73
CA LYS A 279 -24.44 14.06 -10.61
C LYS A 279 -25.64 14.75 -9.93
N PHE A 280 -26.44 14.02 -9.15
CA PHE A 280 -27.60 14.59 -8.46
C PHE A 280 -27.16 15.48 -7.29
N ASP A 281 -26.10 15.10 -6.57
CA ASP A 281 -25.42 15.99 -5.62
C ASP A 281 -24.88 17.25 -6.30
N ALA A 282 -24.22 17.12 -7.46
CA ALA A 282 -23.70 18.25 -8.22
C ALA A 282 -24.79 19.20 -8.73
N ARG A 283 -25.95 18.67 -9.19
CA ARG A 283 -27.13 19.48 -9.56
C ARG A 283 -27.66 20.26 -8.35
N ARG A 284 -27.92 19.58 -7.23
CA ARG A 284 -28.33 20.25 -5.98
C ARG A 284 -27.32 21.32 -5.58
N ASP A 285 -26.03 21.03 -5.58
CA ASP A 285 -25.01 21.98 -5.13
C ASP A 285 -24.89 23.20 -6.06
N LEU A 286 -25.31 23.10 -7.33
CA LEU A 286 -25.50 24.23 -8.25
C LEU A 286 -26.79 25.00 -7.97
N ASP A 287 -27.90 24.32 -7.64
CA ASP A 287 -29.16 24.96 -7.23
C ASP A 287 -29.01 25.72 -5.91
N ASP A 288 -28.31 25.13 -4.93
CA ASP A 288 -27.97 25.72 -3.63
C ASP A 288 -27.13 27.01 -3.76
N VAL A 289 -26.50 27.28 -4.92
CA VAL A 289 -25.76 28.53 -5.22
C VAL A 289 -26.41 29.40 -6.31
N GLY A 290 -27.63 29.08 -6.73
CA GLY A 290 -28.39 29.85 -7.73
C GLY A 290 -28.01 29.57 -9.20
N ALA A 291 -27.05 28.69 -9.48
CA ALA A 291 -26.57 28.32 -10.81
C ALA A 291 -27.55 27.39 -11.58
N MET A 292 -28.85 27.70 -11.54
CA MET A 292 -29.94 26.88 -12.09
C MET A 292 -29.83 26.69 -13.62
N CYS A 293 -29.29 27.68 -14.34
CA CYS A 293 -29.15 27.63 -15.80
C CYS A 293 -27.96 26.80 -16.31
N VAL A 294 -27.08 26.31 -15.43
CA VAL A 294 -25.90 25.52 -15.83
C VAL A 294 -26.28 24.05 -15.95
N GLU A 295 -26.48 23.56 -17.19
CA GLU A 295 -26.82 22.16 -17.41
C GLU A 295 -25.69 21.18 -17.03
N VAL A 296 -26.08 19.99 -16.55
CA VAL A 296 -25.16 18.92 -16.16
C VAL A 296 -25.41 17.69 -17.03
N HIS A 297 -24.42 17.28 -17.81
CA HIS A 297 -24.50 16.20 -18.79
C HIS A 297 -23.77 14.95 -18.29
N ALA A 298 -24.41 13.78 -18.36
CA ALA A 298 -23.83 12.52 -17.84
C ALA A 298 -23.09 11.77 -18.94
N LEU A 299 -21.74 11.83 -18.99
CA LEU A 299 -20.96 11.31 -20.13
C LEU A 299 -21.20 9.82 -20.40
N ASN A 300 -21.47 9.03 -19.36
CA ASN A 300 -21.79 7.60 -19.47
C ASN A 300 -23.11 7.33 -20.22
N LYS A 301 -24.10 8.24 -20.14
CA LYS A 301 -25.39 8.14 -20.87
C LYS A 301 -25.34 8.82 -22.26
N LEU A 302 -24.17 9.28 -22.72
CA LEU A 302 -23.95 9.92 -24.03
C LEU A 302 -23.17 9.02 -25.01
N PRO A 303 -23.42 9.08 -26.33
CA PRO A 303 -22.69 8.29 -27.34
C PRO A 303 -21.20 8.68 -27.47
N TYR A 304 -20.42 7.86 -28.16
CA TYR A 304 -19.00 8.10 -28.52
C TYR A 304 -18.84 8.91 -29.84
N SER A 305 -19.76 9.84 -30.12
CA SER A 305 -19.66 10.88 -31.16
C SER A 305 -19.20 12.20 -30.54
N LYS A 306 -18.87 13.22 -31.35
CA LYS A 306 -18.46 14.51 -30.79
C LYS A 306 -19.60 15.12 -29.96
N LEU A 307 -19.31 15.68 -28.79
CA LEU A 307 -20.34 16.20 -27.88
C LEU A 307 -21.08 17.43 -28.44
N ASP A 308 -20.38 18.23 -29.26
CA ASP A 308 -20.87 19.41 -29.98
C ASP A 308 -21.61 19.07 -31.30
N SER A 309 -21.64 17.79 -31.71
CA SER A 309 -22.28 17.37 -32.97
C SER A 309 -23.80 17.55 -32.93
N LYS A 310 -24.42 17.70 -34.12
CA LYS A 310 -25.88 17.87 -34.25
C LYS A 310 -26.74 16.77 -33.59
N SER A 311 -26.17 15.59 -33.35
CA SER A 311 -26.84 14.46 -32.69
C SER A 311 -26.62 14.38 -31.17
N VAL A 312 -25.85 15.29 -30.58
CA VAL A 312 -25.59 15.35 -29.12
C VAL A 312 -25.86 16.74 -28.55
N GLY A 313 -25.53 17.81 -29.30
CA GLY A 313 -25.99 19.18 -29.03
C GLY A 313 -25.24 19.96 -27.94
N ILE A 314 -24.35 19.33 -27.16
CA ILE A 314 -23.72 19.93 -25.98
C ILE A 314 -22.63 20.92 -26.38
N ARG A 315 -22.95 22.21 -26.33
CA ARG A 315 -22.02 23.32 -26.62
C ARG A 315 -21.45 23.97 -25.36
N GLU A 316 -22.24 24.02 -24.30
CA GLU A 316 -21.93 24.62 -23.00
C GLU A 316 -22.51 23.76 -21.86
N GLY A 317 -22.18 24.11 -20.62
CA GLY A 317 -22.54 23.36 -19.40
C GLY A 317 -21.40 22.51 -18.84
N ILE A 318 -21.76 21.59 -17.94
CA ILE A 318 -20.83 20.71 -17.22
C ILE A 318 -20.90 19.30 -17.81
N VAL A 319 -19.77 18.75 -18.25
CA VAL A 319 -19.65 17.33 -18.56
C VAL A 319 -19.23 16.59 -17.29
N PHE A 320 -20.17 15.86 -16.69
CA PHE A 320 -19.98 15.06 -15.49
C PHE A 320 -19.66 13.61 -15.85
N LEU A 321 -18.62 13.04 -15.23
CA LEU A 321 -18.16 11.67 -15.51
C LEU A 321 -17.48 11.02 -14.30
N THR A 322 -17.30 9.70 -14.36
CA THR A 322 -16.49 8.97 -13.37
C THR A 322 -15.05 8.78 -13.83
N TYR A 323 -14.11 8.56 -12.90
CA TYR A 323 -12.75 8.11 -13.23
C TYR A 323 -12.73 6.86 -14.13
N SER A 324 -13.63 5.92 -13.90
CA SER A 324 -13.80 4.73 -14.77
C SER A 324 -14.31 5.08 -16.17
N SER A 325 -15.08 6.15 -16.30
CA SER A 325 -15.53 6.68 -17.61
C SER A 325 -14.40 7.38 -18.35
N LEU A 326 -13.48 8.06 -17.67
CA LEU A 326 -12.34 8.75 -18.30
C LEU A 326 -11.44 7.77 -19.08
N ILE A 327 -11.21 6.59 -18.53
CA ILE A 327 -10.40 5.51 -19.14
C ILE A 327 -11.19 4.62 -20.12
N ALA A 328 -12.49 4.88 -20.33
CA ALA A 328 -13.33 4.05 -21.17
C ALA A 328 -13.12 4.34 -22.67
N SER A 329 -13.19 3.28 -23.47
CA SER A 329 -13.15 3.32 -24.93
C SER A 329 -14.28 2.49 -25.50
N SER A 330 -14.78 2.87 -26.69
CA SER A 330 -15.70 2.02 -27.45
C SER A 330 -14.98 0.84 -28.12
N GLU A 331 -15.74 -0.18 -28.50
CA GLU A 331 -15.29 -1.30 -29.35
C GLU A 331 -14.56 -0.81 -30.63
N LYS A 332 -15.01 0.32 -31.18
CA LYS A 332 -14.43 0.98 -32.36
C LYS A 332 -13.26 1.91 -32.00
N GLY A 333 -12.56 1.63 -30.89
CA GLY A 333 -11.31 2.27 -30.45
C GLY A 333 -11.42 3.72 -29.96
N ARG A 334 -12.62 4.32 -29.86
CA ARG A 334 -12.75 5.75 -29.51
C ARG A 334 -12.70 5.95 -28.00
N SER A 335 -11.70 6.68 -27.52
CA SER A 335 -11.53 7.00 -26.09
C SER A 335 -12.42 8.17 -25.63
N ARG A 336 -12.96 8.09 -24.40
CA ARG A 336 -13.65 9.20 -23.73
C ARG A 336 -12.72 10.39 -23.45
N LEU A 337 -11.44 10.17 -23.14
CA LEU A 337 -10.47 11.25 -22.95
C LEU A 337 -10.31 12.08 -24.24
N GLN A 338 -10.20 11.41 -25.40
CA GLN A 338 -10.13 12.09 -26.70
C GLN A 338 -11.42 12.85 -27.03
N GLN A 339 -12.58 12.28 -26.69
CA GLN A 339 -13.89 12.94 -26.84
C GLN A 339 -13.98 14.24 -26.01
N LEU A 340 -13.47 14.24 -24.78
CA LEU A 340 -13.41 15.41 -23.90
C LEU A 340 -12.46 16.48 -24.44
N VAL A 341 -11.22 16.10 -24.78
CA VAL A 341 -10.21 17.04 -25.33
C VAL A 341 -10.71 17.68 -26.64
N GLN A 342 -11.42 16.93 -27.49
CA GLN A 342 -12.05 17.48 -28.69
C GLN A 342 -13.19 18.47 -28.38
N TRP A 343 -13.99 18.23 -27.34
CA TRP A 343 -15.05 19.15 -26.92
C TRP A 343 -14.50 20.42 -26.24
N CYS A 344 -13.41 20.30 -25.49
CA CYS A 344 -12.67 21.42 -24.92
C CYS A 344 -12.12 22.35 -26.02
N GLY A 345 -11.41 21.79 -27.01
CA GLY A 345 -10.64 22.54 -27.99
C GLY A 345 -9.25 22.95 -27.47
N PRO A 346 -8.38 23.50 -28.35
CA PRO A 346 -6.98 23.78 -28.01
C PRO A 346 -6.81 24.96 -27.03
N GLU A 347 -7.72 25.94 -27.06
CA GLU A 347 -7.66 27.17 -26.24
C GLU A 347 -8.42 27.05 -24.91
N TYR A 348 -8.71 25.83 -24.46
CA TYR A 348 -9.55 25.60 -23.29
C TYR A 348 -8.93 26.13 -21.99
N ASP A 349 -9.50 27.22 -21.47
CA ASP A 349 -9.16 27.82 -20.18
C ASP A 349 -10.19 27.52 -19.07
N GLY A 350 -11.23 26.74 -19.39
CA GLY A 350 -12.31 26.34 -18.47
C GLY A 350 -11.86 25.42 -17.33
N LEU A 351 -12.80 25.12 -16.43
CA LEU A 351 -12.52 24.33 -15.23
C LEU A 351 -12.31 22.84 -15.56
N LEU A 352 -11.31 22.25 -14.92
CA LEU A 352 -11.06 20.81 -14.89
C LEU A 352 -10.99 20.37 -13.42
N ILE A 353 -12.10 19.78 -12.95
CA ILE A 353 -12.30 19.41 -11.54
C ILE A 353 -12.05 17.91 -11.38
N PHE A 354 -11.08 17.58 -10.54
CA PHE A 354 -10.84 16.23 -10.03
C PHE A 354 -11.41 16.13 -8.62
N ASP A 355 -12.66 15.69 -8.52
CA ASP A 355 -13.37 15.47 -7.27
C ASP A 355 -13.07 14.07 -6.71
N GLU A 356 -12.94 13.97 -5.39
CA GLU A 356 -12.34 12.84 -4.66
C GLU A 356 -11.09 12.26 -5.35
N CYS A 357 -10.15 13.15 -5.72
CA CYS A 357 -9.00 12.85 -6.58
C CYS A 357 -8.02 11.78 -6.05
N HIS A 358 -8.16 11.35 -4.80
CA HIS A 358 -7.42 10.22 -4.22
C HIS A 358 -7.57 8.92 -5.03
N LYS A 359 -8.57 8.77 -5.92
CA LYS A 359 -8.66 7.63 -6.85
C LYS A 359 -7.50 7.55 -7.86
N ALA A 360 -6.81 8.67 -8.14
CA ALA A 360 -5.65 8.70 -9.03
C ALA A 360 -4.31 8.39 -8.32
N LYS A 361 -4.32 8.14 -7.00
CA LYS A 361 -3.11 8.05 -6.17
C LYS A 361 -2.12 6.95 -6.57
N ASN A 362 -2.62 5.84 -7.10
CA ASN A 362 -1.83 4.70 -7.58
C ASN A 362 -1.20 4.97 -8.97
N LEU A 363 -0.68 6.18 -9.18
CA LEU A 363 0.12 6.57 -10.35
C LEU A 363 1.58 6.13 -10.18
N VAL A 364 2.13 6.27 -8.97
CA VAL A 364 3.48 5.83 -8.61
C VAL A 364 3.35 4.61 -7.71
N PRO A 365 3.42 3.38 -8.27
CA PRO A 365 3.23 2.15 -7.52
C PRO A 365 4.41 1.85 -6.58
N GLU A 366 4.18 0.93 -5.64
CA GLU A 366 5.27 0.27 -4.90
C GLU A 366 6.11 -0.62 -5.83
N ALA A 367 7.35 -0.90 -5.41
CA ALA A 367 8.35 -1.56 -6.24
C ALA A 367 7.86 -2.91 -6.82
N GLY A 368 7.82 -3.02 -8.14
CA GLY A 368 7.40 -4.22 -8.88
C GLY A 368 5.97 -4.19 -9.44
N SER A 369 5.15 -3.18 -9.11
CA SER A 369 3.84 -2.97 -9.74
C SER A 369 3.88 -1.91 -10.85
N GLN A 370 2.83 -1.84 -11.67
CA GLN A 370 2.67 -0.86 -12.76
C GLN A 370 1.71 0.28 -12.36
N PRO A 371 1.82 1.47 -12.97
CA PRO A 371 0.86 2.56 -12.80
C PRO A 371 -0.59 2.14 -13.10
N THR A 372 -1.56 2.80 -12.46
CA THR A 372 -2.97 2.64 -12.83
C THR A 372 -3.34 3.52 -14.02
N ARG A 373 -4.07 2.95 -14.99
CA ARG A 373 -4.64 3.67 -16.15
C ARG A 373 -5.40 4.93 -15.77
N THR A 374 -6.03 4.94 -14.59
CA THR A 374 -6.71 6.10 -14.02
C THR A 374 -5.74 7.25 -13.74
N GLY A 375 -4.60 6.98 -13.08
CA GLY A 375 -3.56 7.98 -12.84
C GLY A 375 -2.92 8.47 -14.15
N GLU A 376 -2.66 7.57 -15.08
CA GLU A 376 -2.12 7.89 -16.42
C GLU A 376 -3.06 8.83 -17.20
N ALA A 377 -4.36 8.52 -17.26
CA ALA A 377 -5.35 9.34 -17.94
C ALA A 377 -5.58 10.71 -17.26
N VAL A 378 -5.46 10.76 -15.93
CA VAL A 378 -5.48 12.03 -15.17
C VAL A 378 -4.25 12.89 -15.47
N LEU A 379 -3.06 12.31 -15.71
CA LEU A 379 -1.93 13.07 -16.24
C LEU A 379 -2.16 13.50 -17.69
N GLU A 380 -2.61 12.59 -18.58
CA GLU A 380 -2.76 12.92 -20.01
C GLU A 380 -3.73 14.09 -20.20
N ILE A 381 -4.92 14.09 -19.57
CA ILE A 381 -5.89 15.18 -19.77
C ILE A 381 -5.35 16.54 -19.29
N GLN A 382 -4.52 16.57 -18.24
CA GLN A 382 -3.85 17.79 -17.77
C GLN A 382 -2.75 18.29 -18.72
N ALA A 383 -2.06 17.38 -19.41
CA ALA A 383 -1.05 17.71 -20.41
C ALA A 383 -1.68 18.14 -21.76
N ARG A 384 -2.83 17.53 -22.13
CA ARG A 384 -3.63 17.91 -23.32
C ARG A 384 -4.32 19.26 -23.17
N LEU A 385 -4.59 19.70 -21.93
CA LEU A 385 -5.27 20.96 -21.61
C LEU A 385 -4.37 21.89 -20.75
N PRO A 386 -3.28 22.45 -21.32
CA PRO A 386 -2.27 23.20 -20.56
C PRO A 386 -2.78 24.52 -19.98
N GLN A 387 -3.84 25.10 -20.55
CA GLN A 387 -4.46 26.35 -20.08
C GLN A 387 -5.67 26.15 -19.16
N ALA A 388 -6.13 24.91 -18.95
CA ALA A 388 -7.27 24.60 -18.08
C ALA A 388 -7.04 25.07 -16.63
N ARG A 389 -8.13 25.49 -15.99
CA ARG A 389 -8.18 25.84 -14.57
C ARG A 389 -8.41 24.60 -13.73
N VAL A 390 -7.31 24.04 -13.19
CA VAL A 390 -7.36 22.75 -12.48
C VAL A 390 -7.71 22.94 -11.01
N ILE A 391 -8.72 22.18 -10.56
CA ILE A 391 -9.09 22.01 -9.15
C ILE A 391 -8.86 20.55 -8.78
N TYR A 392 -8.00 20.31 -7.79
CA TYR A 392 -7.96 19.04 -7.08
C TYR A 392 -8.86 19.15 -5.84
N CYS A 393 -9.70 18.15 -5.59
CA CYS A 393 -10.61 18.10 -4.44
C CYS A 393 -10.50 16.72 -3.79
N SER A 394 -9.98 16.64 -2.56
CA SER A 394 -9.93 15.39 -1.78
C SER A 394 -9.45 15.65 -0.34
N ALA A 395 -10.22 15.18 0.64
CA ALA A 395 -9.85 15.24 2.06
C ALA A 395 -8.59 14.42 2.42
N THR A 396 -8.16 13.51 1.52
CA THR A 396 -7.06 12.57 1.75
C THR A 396 -5.99 12.63 0.65
N GLY A 397 -6.08 13.63 -0.24
CA GLY A 397 -5.21 13.74 -1.42
C GLY A 397 -3.72 13.84 -1.10
N ALA A 398 -3.37 14.45 0.03
CA ALA A 398 -2.01 14.59 0.54
C ALA A 398 -1.78 13.87 1.88
N SER A 399 -2.47 12.74 2.14
CA SER A 399 -2.19 11.90 3.33
C SER A 399 -0.83 11.18 3.30
N GLU A 400 -0.24 10.99 2.10
CA GLU A 400 1.06 10.34 1.90
C GLU A 400 1.75 11.02 0.70
N PRO A 401 3.08 11.28 0.70
CA PRO A 401 3.71 12.04 -0.38
C PRO A 401 3.58 11.35 -1.75
N ARG A 402 3.65 10.01 -1.77
CA ARG A 402 3.49 9.17 -2.98
C ARG A 402 2.15 9.40 -3.69
N ASN A 403 1.10 9.74 -2.94
CA ASN A 403 -0.24 9.96 -3.47
C ASN A 403 -0.39 11.29 -4.23
N MET A 404 0.55 12.23 -4.11
CA MET A 404 0.43 13.56 -4.73
C MET A 404 0.86 13.58 -6.20
N GLY A 405 1.48 12.53 -6.74
CA GLY A 405 2.20 12.57 -8.04
C GLY A 405 1.39 12.98 -9.27
N TYR A 406 0.05 12.90 -9.24
CA TYR A 406 -0.82 13.38 -10.32
C TYR A 406 -1.14 14.89 -10.24
N MET A 407 -0.83 15.55 -9.12
CA MET A 407 -1.13 16.95 -8.83
C MET A 407 -0.10 17.93 -9.47
N VAL A 408 0.38 17.61 -10.68
CA VAL A 408 1.51 18.29 -11.31
C VAL A 408 1.33 19.80 -11.52
N ARG A 409 0.08 20.30 -11.56
CA ARG A 409 -0.23 21.72 -11.75
C ARG A 409 -0.11 22.54 -10.46
N LEU A 410 0.19 21.89 -9.32
CA LEU A 410 0.54 22.60 -8.08
C LEU A 410 1.90 23.32 -8.18
N GLY A 411 2.87 22.76 -8.90
CA GLY A 411 4.21 23.34 -9.03
C GLY A 411 5.14 23.08 -7.85
N LEU A 412 4.97 21.95 -7.16
CA LEU A 412 5.87 21.50 -6.08
C LEU A 412 7.20 20.89 -6.57
N TRP A 413 7.24 20.47 -7.85
CA TRP A 413 8.40 19.91 -8.53
C TRP A 413 8.41 20.32 -10.00
N GLY A 414 9.58 20.26 -10.63
CA GLY A 414 9.83 20.68 -12.01
C GLY A 414 10.73 21.91 -12.11
N THR A 415 10.82 22.48 -13.32
CA THR A 415 11.67 23.64 -13.64
C THR A 415 11.42 24.83 -12.70
N GLY A 416 12.48 25.39 -12.12
CA GLY A 416 12.37 26.53 -11.18
C GLY A 416 11.85 26.16 -9.79
N THR A 417 11.93 24.88 -9.40
CA THR A 417 11.66 24.41 -8.03
C THR A 417 12.88 23.68 -7.47
N ALA A 418 12.92 23.44 -6.15
CA ALA A 418 14.01 22.69 -5.51
C ALA A 418 14.06 21.19 -5.88
N PHE A 419 13.03 20.66 -6.55
CA PHE A 419 12.91 19.23 -6.88
C PHE A 419 12.71 19.08 -8.39
N ALA A 420 13.73 18.62 -9.13
CA ALA A 420 13.67 18.56 -10.60
C ALA A 420 12.56 17.63 -11.11
N ASN A 421 12.25 16.55 -10.38
CA ASN A 421 11.11 15.68 -10.65
C ASN A 421 10.46 15.11 -9.37
N PHE A 422 9.29 14.46 -9.53
CA PHE A 422 8.51 13.92 -8.41
C PHE A 422 9.26 12.85 -7.58
N ARG A 423 10.22 12.10 -8.15
CA ARG A 423 11.02 11.13 -7.37
C ARG A 423 11.97 11.83 -6.40
N ASP A 424 12.49 12.99 -6.76
CA ASP A 424 13.40 13.78 -5.91
C ASP A 424 12.60 14.34 -4.71
N PHE A 425 11.43 14.92 -4.99
CA PHE A 425 10.47 15.36 -3.98
C PHE A 425 10.05 14.21 -3.05
N LEU A 426 9.64 13.08 -3.62
CA LEU A 426 9.23 11.89 -2.86
C LEU A 426 10.36 11.37 -1.97
N GLY A 427 11.58 11.27 -2.49
CA GLY A 427 12.74 10.83 -1.73
C GLY A 427 13.17 11.81 -0.62
N ALA A 428 12.96 13.11 -0.81
CA ALA A 428 13.14 14.11 0.25
C ALA A 428 12.08 13.96 1.35
N MET A 429 10.81 13.80 0.99
CA MET A 429 9.72 13.62 1.95
C MET A 429 9.81 12.29 2.71
N GLU A 430 10.23 11.19 2.05
CA GLU A 430 10.46 9.89 2.69
C GLU A 430 11.62 9.93 3.71
N LYS A 431 12.63 10.79 3.52
CA LYS A 431 13.67 11.06 4.55
C LYS A 431 13.18 11.97 5.67
N GLY A 432 12.36 12.97 5.33
CA GLY A 432 11.91 14.02 6.24
C GLY A 432 10.76 13.61 7.17
N GLY A 433 10.20 12.42 6.99
CA GLY A 433 9.19 11.85 7.89
C GLY A 433 7.82 12.54 7.79
N VAL A 434 6.98 12.31 8.80
CA VAL A 434 5.60 12.85 8.85
C VAL A 434 5.62 14.38 8.92
N GLY A 435 6.53 14.96 9.69
CA GLY A 435 6.64 16.42 9.84
C GLY A 435 6.93 17.15 8.52
N ALA A 436 7.70 16.55 7.61
CA ALA A 436 8.00 17.15 6.31
C ALA A 436 6.73 17.34 5.45
N LEU A 437 5.77 16.42 5.53
CA LEU A 437 4.51 16.53 4.78
C LEU A 437 3.59 17.63 5.35
N GLU A 438 3.66 17.90 6.65
CA GLU A 438 2.99 19.05 7.25
C GLU A 438 3.65 20.38 6.82
N LEU A 439 4.98 20.43 6.67
CA LEU A 439 5.65 21.57 6.07
C LEU A 439 5.26 21.80 4.60
N VAL A 440 5.08 20.73 3.80
CA VAL A 440 4.50 20.88 2.44
C VAL A 440 3.10 21.49 2.50
N ALA A 441 2.26 21.04 3.43
CA ALA A 441 0.91 21.58 3.60
C ALA A 441 0.93 23.07 4.00
N MET A 442 1.86 23.48 4.87
CA MET A 442 2.12 24.87 5.26
C MET A 442 2.63 25.72 4.08
N ASP A 443 3.66 25.27 3.36
CA ASP A 443 4.20 25.95 2.17
C ASP A 443 3.11 26.19 1.11
N MET A 444 2.23 25.20 0.89
CA MET A 444 1.11 25.33 -0.05
C MET A 444 0.04 26.31 0.42
N LYS A 445 -0.18 26.46 1.74
CA LYS A 445 -1.10 27.48 2.30
C LYS A 445 -0.50 28.88 2.13
N ALA A 446 0.77 29.08 2.47
CA ALA A 446 1.49 30.35 2.30
C ALA A 446 1.52 30.82 0.84
N ARG A 447 1.65 29.90 -0.12
CA ARG A 447 1.60 30.16 -1.57
C ARG A 447 0.20 30.31 -2.17
N GLY A 448 -0.87 30.26 -1.35
CA GLY A 448 -2.26 30.44 -1.82
C GLY A 448 -2.73 29.37 -2.80
N MET A 449 -2.18 28.15 -2.70
CA MET A 449 -2.44 27.04 -3.62
C MET A 449 -3.17 25.85 -2.97
N TYR A 450 -3.45 25.95 -1.66
CA TYR A 450 -4.08 24.91 -0.85
C TYR A 450 -4.89 25.51 0.30
N VAL A 451 -6.06 24.93 0.57
CA VAL A 451 -6.79 25.08 1.84
C VAL A 451 -7.22 23.71 2.33
N CYS A 452 -7.14 23.48 3.65
CA CYS A 452 -7.57 22.23 4.26
C CYS A 452 -8.10 22.47 5.67
N ARG A 453 -9.42 22.42 5.80
CA ARG A 453 -10.17 22.61 7.04
C ARG A 453 -11.14 21.44 7.19
N THR A 454 -11.43 21.00 8.41
CA THR A 454 -12.38 19.91 8.69
C THR A 454 -13.50 20.39 9.60
N LEU A 455 -14.66 19.76 9.50
CA LEU A 455 -15.73 19.93 10.48
C LEU A 455 -15.21 19.49 11.86
N SER A 456 -15.46 20.28 12.89
CA SER A 456 -15.03 19.95 14.26
C SER A 456 -15.72 18.69 14.77
N TYR A 457 -15.00 17.86 15.52
CA TYR A 457 -15.56 16.70 16.24
C TYR A 457 -16.08 17.07 17.65
N LYS A 458 -16.12 18.35 18.01
CA LYS A 458 -16.66 18.85 19.28
C LYS A 458 -18.11 18.39 19.49
N GLY A 459 -18.34 17.61 20.55
CA GLY A 459 -19.66 17.03 20.89
C GLY A 459 -19.98 15.69 20.21
N VAL A 460 -19.06 15.15 19.41
CA VAL A 460 -19.11 13.76 18.94
C VAL A 460 -18.57 12.84 20.03
N GLU A 461 -19.26 11.73 20.27
CA GLU A 461 -18.82 10.68 21.21
C GLU A 461 -18.25 9.48 20.43
N PHE A 462 -17.16 8.87 20.94
CA PHE A 462 -16.56 7.66 20.37
C PHE A 462 -16.45 6.58 21.46
N GLU A 463 -17.24 5.52 21.29
CA GLU A 463 -17.23 4.33 22.13
C GLU A 463 -16.52 3.18 21.38
N VAL A 464 -15.66 2.45 22.08
CA VAL A 464 -14.97 1.27 21.57
C VAL A 464 -15.53 0.05 22.28
N VAL A 465 -16.14 -0.88 21.52
CA VAL A 465 -16.93 -1.98 22.07
C VAL A 465 -16.28 -3.31 21.67
N GLU A 466 -15.61 -3.95 22.63
CA GLU A 466 -15.16 -5.34 22.47
C GLU A 466 -16.34 -6.30 22.64
N VAL A 467 -16.54 -7.15 21.63
CA VAL A 467 -17.59 -8.17 21.57
C VAL A 467 -16.89 -9.54 21.66
N PRO A 468 -16.75 -10.15 22.85
CA PRO A 468 -16.14 -11.46 22.96
C PRO A 468 -16.98 -12.50 22.20
N LEU A 469 -16.31 -13.45 21.53
CA LEU A 469 -17.00 -14.56 20.86
C LEU A 469 -17.80 -15.38 21.89
N GLU A 470 -19.10 -15.51 21.66
CA GLU A 470 -19.97 -16.40 22.44
C GLU A 470 -19.52 -17.87 22.28
N PRO A 471 -19.74 -18.75 23.28
CA PRO A 471 -19.19 -20.11 23.27
C PRO A 471 -19.52 -20.95 22.02
N GLN A 472 -20.73 -20.80 21.45
CA GLN A 472 -21.11 -21.47 20.20
C GLN A 472 -20.30 -20.93 19.01
N MET A 473 -20.17 -19.60 18.88
CA MET A 473 -19.36 -18.99 17.82
C MET A 473 -17.87 -19.30 17.96
N MET A 474 -17.36 -19.47 19.19
CA MET A 474 -15.99 -19.91 19.44
C MET A 474 -15.72 -21.33 18.92
N ASP A 475 -16.66 -22.26 19.15
CA ASP A 475 -16.59 -23.65 18.66
C ASP A 475 -16.74 -23.73 17.13
N ILE A 476 -17.69 -22.98 16.54
CA ILE A 476 -17.84 -22.82 15.08
C ILE A 476 -16.53 -22.30 14.46
N TYR A 477 -15.93 -21.24 15.03
CA TYR A 477 -14.68 -20.66 14.53
C TYR A 477 -13.54 -21.69 14.57
N LYS A 478 -13.40 -22.41 15.70
CA LYS A 478 -12.38 -23.45 15.88
C LYS A 478 -12.53 -24.57 14.83
N LYS A 479 -13.73 -25.17 14.73
CA LYS A 479 -14.02 -26.24 13.76
C LYS A 479 -13.77 -25.80 12.32
N ALA A 480 -14.08 -24.55 11.98
CA ALA A 480 -13.80 -24.00 10.67
C ALA A 480 -12.29 -23.79 10.41
N ALA A 481 -11.52 -23.33 11.41
CA ALA A 481 -10.06 -23.21 11.31
C ALA A 481 -9.38 -24.58 11.14
N GLU A 482 -9.85 -25.59 11.86
CA GLU A 482 -9.41 -26.98 11.72
C GLU A 482 -9.75 -27.53 10.31
N PHE A 483 -10.99 -27.36 9.85
CA PHE A 483 -11.42 -27.76 8.51
C PHE A 483 -10.63 -27.07 7.38
N TRP A 484 -10.36 -25.76 7.46
CA TRP A 484 -9.53 -25.08 6.45
C TRP A 484 -8.08 -25.62 6.47
N ALA A 485 -7.52 -25.96 7.64
CA ALA A 485 -6.20 -26.58 7.72
C ALA A 485 -6.17 -27.98 7.06
N GLU A 486 -7.18 -28.81 7.29
CA GLU A 486 -7.33 -30.12 6.64
C GLU A 486 -7.52 -30.00 5.12
N LEU A 487 -8.40 -29.09 4.67
CA LEU A 487 -8.66 -28.82 3.27
C LEU A 487 -7.38 -28.40 2.53
N ARG A 488 -6.48 -27.63 3.17
CA ARG A 488 -5.17 -27.31 2.60
C ARG A 488 -4.30 -28.56 2.39
N VAL A 489 -4.30 -29.50 3.33
CA VAL A 489 -3.51 -30.73 3.24
C VAL A 489 -4.05 -31.64 2.12
N GLU A 490 -5.37 -31.81 2.01
CA GLU A 490 -5.94 -32.59 0.91
C GLU A 490 -5.76 -31.90 -0.46
N LEU A 491 -5.85 -30.57 -0.55
CA LEU A 491 -5.55 -29.86 -1.81
C LEU A 491 -4.08 -29.98 -2.22
N LEU A 492 -3.14 -30.05 -1.28
CA LEU A 492 -1.73 -30.36 -1.56
C LEU A 492 -1.57 -31.81 -2.05
N SER A 493 -2.22 -32.77 -1.37
CA SER A 493 -2.25 -34.19 -1.74
C SER A 493 -2.84 -34.43 -3.14
N ALA A 494 -4.01 -33.85 -3.42
CA ALA A 494 -4.64 -33.92 -4.74
C ALA A 494 -3.78 -33.27 -5.84
N SER A 495 -3.00 -32.24 -5.51
CA SER A 495 -2.09 -31.58 -6.46
C SER A 495 -0.86 -32.41 -6.84
N THR A 496 -0.36 -33.29 -5.97
CA THR A 496 0.80 -34.16 -6.29
C THR A 496 0.43 -35.38 -7.13
N LEU A 497 -0.87 -35.71 -7.20
CA LEU A 497 -1.41 -36.83 -8.01
C LEU A 497 -1.67 -36.46 -9.48
N ILE A 498 -1.40 -35.21 -9.89
CA ILE A 498 -1.58 -34.70 -11.25
C ILE A 498 -0.19 -34.47 -11.88
N THR A 499 0.35 -35.51 -12.51
CA THR A 499 1.81 -35.63 -12.71
C THR A 499 2.36 -35.00 -13.99
N GLU A 500 1.55 -34.80 -15.05
CA GLU A 500 2.08 -34.61 -16.42
C GLU A 500 1.77 -33.24 -17.05
N THR A 501 0.63 -32.62 -16.77
CA THR A 501 0.28 -31.27 -17.23
C THR A 501 0.53 -30.22 -16.13
N LYS A 502 1.50 -29.31 -16.33
CA LYS A 502 1.88 -28.26 -15.36
C LYS A 502 0.64 -27.48 -14.88
N PRO A 503 0.18 -27.65 -13.62
CA PRO A 503 -1.06 -27.02 -13.17
C PRO A 503 -0.87 -25.51 -12.99
N ASN A 504 -1.97 -24.75 -13.07
CA ASN A 504 -1.98 -23.33 -12.74
C ASN A 504 -1.99 -23.13 -11.20
N SER A 505 -1.06 -23.77 -10.49
CA SER A 505 -1.05 -23.93 -9.02
C SER A 505 -0.99 -22.59 -8.28
N SER A 506 -0.38 -21.57 -8.88
CA SER A 506 -0.40 -20.18 -8.38
C SER A 506 -1.81 -19.57 -8.39
N GLN A 507 -2.67 -19.92 -9.35
CA GLN A 507 -4.07 -19.48 -9.39
C GLN A 507 -4.88 -20.16 -8.28
N LEU A 508 -4.73 -21.47 -8.09
CA LEU A 508 -5.41 -22.21 -7.03
C LEU A 508 -5.09 -21.62 -5.66
N TRP A 509 -3.81 -21.48 -5.31
CA TRP A 509 -3.43 -20.92 -4.01
C TRP A 509 -3.85 -19.47 -3.84
N ARG A 510 -3.76 -18.63 -4.89
CA ARG A 510 -4.27 -17.25 -4.85
C ARG A 510 -5.78 -17.20 -4.52
N LEU A 511 -6.57 -18.10 -5.11
CA LEU A 511 -8.02 -18.14 -4.90
C LEU A 511 -8.40 -18.76 -3.55
N TYR A 512 -7.74 -19.87 -3.17
CA TYR A 512 -7.86 -20.47 -1.84
C TYR A 512 -7.68 -19.43 -0.74
N TRP A 513 -6.58 -18.68 -0.78
CA TRP A 513 -6.27 -17.68 0.24
C TRP A 513 -7.19 -16.45 0.21
N ALA A 514 -7.73 -16.08 -0.96
CA ALA A 514 -8.73 -15.02 -1.07
C ALA A 514 -10.09 -15.42 -0.48
N ASN A 515 -10.53 -16.66 -0.73
CA ASN A 515 -11.76 -17.21 -0.17
C ASN A 515 -11.63 -17.42 1.35
N HIS A 516 -10.55 -18.05 1.82
CA HIS A 516 -10.23 -18.19 3.25
C HIS A 516 -10.30 -16.84 4.01
N GLN A 517 -9.65 -15.79 3.50
CA GLN A 517 -9.68 -14.47 4.14
C GLN A 517 -11.08 -13.81 4.09
N ARG A 518 -11.93 -14.13 3.11
CA ARG A 518 -13.33 -13.69 3.06
C ARG A 518 -14.22 -14.46 4.04
N PHE A 519 -14.00 -15.78 4.15
CA PHE A 519 -14.71 -16.67 5.06
C PHE A 519 -14.60 -16.18 6.52
N PHE A 520 -13.39 -16.05 7.06
CA PHE A 520 -13.22 -15.67 8.47
C PHE A 520 -13.70 -14.24 8.78
N ARG A 521 -13.60 -13.29 7.83
CA ARG A 521 -14.24 -11.96 7.98
C ARG A 521 -15.76 -12.09 8.15
N HIS A 522 -16.41 -12.94 7.37
CA HIS A 522 -17.85 -13.16 7.47
C HIS A 522 -18.23 -13.78 8.82
N ILE A 523 -17.44 -14.73 9.34
CA ILE A 523 -17.61 -15.28 10.70
C ILE A 523 -17.49 -14.17 11.76
N CYS A 524 -16.48 -13.29 11.69
CA CYS A 524 -16.34 -12.17 12.62
C CYS A 524 -17.48 -11.16 12.52
N MET A 525 -18.08 -10.96 11.34
CA MET A 525 -19.27 -10.11 11.17
C MET A 525 -20.50 -10.76 11.82
N SER A 526 -20.80 -12.03 11.52
CA SER A 526 -21.91 -12.76 12.14
C SER A 526 -21.80 -12.83 13.66
N ALA A 527 -20.59 -13.03 14.21
CA ALA A 527 -20.32 -13.02 15.64
C ALA A 527 -20.71 -11.71 16.36
N LYS A 528 -20.85 -10.60 15.63
CA LYS A 528 -21.20 -9.29 16.18
C LYS A 528 -22.66 -8.90 15.96
N VAL A 529 -23.46 -9.70 15.26
CA VAL A 529 -24.90 -9.43 15.02
C VAL A 529 -25.69 -9.29 16.33
N PRO A 530 -25.58 -10.20 17.33
CA PRO A 530 -26.34 -10.06 18.59
C PRO A 530 -26.00 -8.76 19.34
N ALA A 531 -24.75 -8.31 19.27
CA ALA A 531 -24.31 -7.06 19.87
C ALA A 531 -24.84 -5.83 19.11
N ILE A 532 -24.81 -5.82 17.77
CA ILE A 532 -25.40 -4.77 16.93
C ILE A 532 -26.90 -4.65 17.21
N VAL A 533 -27.64 -5.75 17.18
CA VAL A 533 -29.10 -5.76 17.39
C VAL A 533 -29.46 -5.25 18.78
N ARG A 534 -28.70 -5.65 19.82
CA ARG A 534 -28.86 -5.15 21.20
C ARG A 534 -28.62 -3.63 21.29
N LEU A 535 -27.51 -3.15 20.75
CA LEU A 535 -27.14 -1.72 20.76
C LEU A 535 -28.12 -0.86 19.95
N ALA A 536 -28.59 -1.34 18.80
CA ALA A 536 -29.60 -0.66 17.99
C ALA A 536 -30.93 -0.54 18.73
N LYS A 537 -31.42 -1.65 19.31
CA LYS A 537 -32.66 -1.65 20.12
C LYS A 537 -32.54 -0.81 21.40
N GLN A 538 -31.34 -0.67 21.97
CA GLN A 538 -31.07 0.28 23.06
C GLN A 538 -31.16 1.74 22.58
N ALA A 539 -30.45 2.10 21.50
CA ALA A 539 -30.46 3.45 20.95
C ALA A 539 -31.87 3.94 20.57
N LEU A 540 -32.72 3.06 20.03
CA LEU A 540 -34.14 3.38 19.76
C LEU A 540 -34.94 3.66 21.03
N LYS A 541 -34.71 2.91 22.13
CA LYS A 541 -35.33 3.18 23.45
C LYS A 541 -34.85 4.50 24.05
N GLU A 542 -33.61 4.90 23.77
CA GLU A 542 -33.05 6.21 24.11
C GLU A 542 -33.55 7.35 23.20
N ASN A 543 -34.54 7.09 22.33
CA ASN A 543 -35.12 8.02 21.35
C ASN A 543 -34.10 8.58 20.33
N LYS A 544 -33.06 7.81 20.02
CA LYS A 544 -32.05 8.09 18.99
C LYS A 544 -32.42 7.42 17.66
N CYS A 545 -31.70 7.71 16.59
CA CYS A 545 -31.76 7.00 15.31
C CYS A 545 -30.47 6.24 15.03
N VAL A 546 -30.57 5.07 14.39
CA VAL A 546 -29.43 4.15 14.22
C VAL A 546 -28.94 4.16 12.78
N VAL A 547 -27.62 4.14 12.58
CA VAL A 547 -26.98 3.89 11.29
C VAL A 547 -25.97 2.75 11.46
N ILE A 548 -26.11 1.67 10.70
CA ILE A 548 -25.24 0.49 10.78
C ILE A 548 -24.31 0.47 9.57
N GLY A 549 -22.99 0.48 9.81
CA GLY A 549 -21.96 0.51 8.78
C GLY A 549 -21.28 -0.84 8.55
N LEU A 550 -21.30 -1.32 7.31
CA LEU A 550 -20.53 -2.48 6.82
C LEU A 550 -19.78 -2.17 5.52
N GLN A 551 -18.95 -3.08 5.02
CA GLN A 551 -18.31 -2.99 3.71
C GLN A 551 -18.94 -3.99 2.72
N SER A 552 -19.12 -5.25 3.14
CA SER A 552 -19.56 -6.37 2.28
C SER A 552 -21.00 -6.85 2.54
N THR A 553 -21.84 -6.87 1.50
CA THR A 553 -23.29 -7.24 1.57
C THR A 553 -23.58 -8.74 1.46
N GLY A 554 -22.62 -9.55 0.99
CA GLY A 554 -22.82 -10.99 0.72
C GLY A 554 -23.55 -11.32 -0.60
N GLU A 555 -24.21 -10.34 -1.22
CA GLU A 555 -25.10 -10.46 -2.40
C GLU A 555 -24.71 -11.49 -3.46
N ALA A 556 -23.46 -11.48 -3.94
CA ALA A 556 -23.01 -12.38 -5.00
C ALA A 556 -23.00 -13.87 -4.61
N ARG A 557 -23.31 -14.21 -3.35
CA ARG A 557 -23.64 -15.57 -2.89
C ARG A 557 -25.15 -15.80 -2.79
N THR A 558 -25.91 -14.77 -2.42
CA THR A 558 -27.38 -14.78 -2.48
C THR A 558 -27.87 -15.04 -3.90
N GLU A 559 -27.47 -14.22 -4.89
CA GLU A 559 -27.89 -14.38 -6.30
C GLU A 559 -27.50 -15.76 -6.87
N GLU A 560 -26.32 -16.26 -6.49
CA GLU A 560 -25.77 -17.54 -6.95
C GLU A 560 -26.54 -18.74 -6.37
N ALA A 561 -26.80 -18.75 -5.07
CA ALA A 561 -27.58 -19.81 -4.44
C ALA A 561 -29.06 -19.76 -4.83
N ILE A 562 -29.65 -18.57 -5.03
CA ILE A 562 -30.99 -18.44 -5.62
C ILE A 562 -31.05 -19.03 -7.04
N SER A 563 -29.98 -18.86 -7.83
CA SER A 563 -29.85 -19.50 -9.15
C SER A 563 -29.67 -21.03 -9.10
N LYS A 564 -29.33 -21.59 -7.94
CA LYS A 564 -29.06 -23.03 -7.70
C LYS A 564 -30.21 -23.76 -7.00
N TYR A 565 -30.96 -23.06 -6.14
CA TYR A 565 -31.97 -23.63 -5.24
C TYR A 565 -33.39 -23.08 -5.45
N GLY A 566 -33.57 -21.97 -6.17
CA GLY A 566 -34.88 -21.34 -6.41
C GLY A 566 -35.10 -20.07 -5.59
N LEU A 567 -36.31 -19.50 -5.68
CA LEU A 567 -36.69 -18.21 -5.05
C LEU A 567 -37.17 -18.33 -3.60
N GLU A 568 -37.50 -19.54 -3.15
CA GLU A 568 -38.00 -19.86 -1.81
C GLU A 568 -37.05 -20.86 -1.14
N LEU A 569 -36.67 -20.60 0.12
CA LEU A 569 -35.67 -21.36 0.86
C LEU A 569 -36.10 -21.59 2.32
N GLU A 570 -35.57 -22.62 2.98
CA GLU A 570 -35.95 -23.00 4.35
C GLU A 570 -35.47 -22.00 5.44
N ASP A 571 -34.35 -21.30 5.22
CA ASP A 571 -33.88 -20.18 6.04
C ASP A 571 -32.85 -19.33 5.25
N PHE A 572 -32.29 -18.28 5.86
CA PHE A 572 -31.28 -17.43 5.23
C PHE A 572 -30.01 -18.18 4.77
N ILE A 573 -29.42 -17.72 3.67
CA ILE A 573 -28.23 -18.35 3.08
C ILE A 573 -27.00 -18.10 3.96
N SER A 574 -26.31 -19.18 4.34
CA SER A 574 -24.99 -19.11 4.97
C SER A 574 -23.92 -18.72 3.95
N GLY A 575 -23.59 -17.43 3.89
CA GLY A 575 -22.52 -16.88 3.05
C GLY A 575 -21.14 -17.57 3.19
N PRO A 576 -20.71 -18.02 4.39
CA PRO A 576 -19.49 -18.82 4.56
C PRO A 576 -19.59 -20.22 3.91
N ARG A 577 -20.76 -20.86 3.98
CA ARG A 577 -21.02 -22.19 3.41
C ARG A 577 -20.95 -22.16 1.89
N GLU A 578 -21.69 -21.26 1.23
CA GLU A 578 -21.69 -21.15 -0.23
C GLU A 578 -20.32 -20.78 -0.81
N LEU A 579 -19.56 -19.94 -0.08
CA LEU A 579 -18.19 -19.61 -0.44
C LEU A 579 -17.26 -20.84 -0.41
N LEU A 580 -17.44 -21.75 0.56
CA LEU A 580 -16.70 -23.01 0.65
C LEU A 580 -17.14 -24.01 -0.42
N LEU A 581 -18.45 -24.23 -0.56
CA LEU A 581 -19.04 -25.14 -1.55
C LEU A 581 -18.57 -24.79 -2.95
N LYS A 582 -18.79 -23.54 -3.40
CA LYS A 582 -18.34 -23.09 -4.73
C LYS A 582 -16.84 -23.28 -4.92
N PHE A 583 -16.03 -22.91 -3.92
CA PHE A 583 -14.57 -23.01 -4.06
C PHE A 583 -14.13 -24.46 -4.33
N VAL A 584 -14.68 -25.44 -3.62
CA VAL A 584 -14.40 -26.86 -3.84
C VAL A 584 -15.08 -27.39 -5.12
N GLU A 585 -16.31 -27.00 -5.42
CA GLU A 585 -17.03 -27.37 -6.66
C GLU A 585 -16.26 -26.95 -7.91
N GLU A 586 -15.73 -25.72 -7.97
CA GLU A 586 -15.01 -25.17 -9.13
C GLU A 586 -13.51 -25.52 -9.18
N ASN A 587 -12.81 -25.58 -8.04
CA ASN A 587 -11.33 -25.49 -8.02
C ASN A 587 -10.62 -26.71 -7.41
N TYR A 588 -11.34 -27.74 -6.97
CA TYR A 588 -10.71 -28.96 -6.45
C TYR A 588 -9.90 -29.67 -7.56
N PRO A 589 -8.60 -29.98 -7.37
CA PRO A 589 -7.78 -30.66 -8.37
C PRO A 589 -8.33 -32.05 -8.70
N LEU A 590 -8.70 -32.26 -9.95
CA LEU A 590 -9.06 -33.56 -10.52
C LEU A 590 -8.02 -33.94 -11.59
N PRO A 591 -7.68 -35.23 -11.73
CA PRO A 591 -6.98 -35.74 -12.90
C PRO A 591 -7.74 -35.43 -14.20
N GLU A 592 -7.06 -35.55 -15.34
CA GLU A 592 -7.72 -35.46 -16.65
C GLU A 592 -8.83 -36.53 -16.74
N LYS A 593 -10.00 -36.11 -17.23
CA LYS A 593 -11.16 -37.01 -17.36
C LYS A 593 -10.85 -38.00 -18.50
N PRO A 594 -11.03 -39.32 -18.31
CA PRO A 594 -10.94 -40.27 -19.40
C PRO A 594 -11.93 -39.90 -20.53
N GLU A 595 -11.41 -39.77 -21.75
CA GLU A 595 -12.23 -39.67 -22.96
C GLU A 595 -12.60 -41.07 -23.43
N GLU A 596 -13.89 -41.30 -23.69
CA GLU A 596 -14.36 -42.51 -24.36
C GLU A 596 -14.03 -42.38 -25.86
N PRO A 597 -13.37 -43.39 -26.47
CA PRO A 597 -12.90 -43.27 -27.85
C PRO A 597 -14.07 -43.34 -28.85
N PRO A 598 -14.10 -42.48 -29.88
CA PRO A 598 -14.96 -42.70 -31.05
C PRO A 598 -14.63 -44.03 -31.73
N GLU A 599 -15.66 -44.79 -32.12
CA GLU A 599 -15.50 -46.14 -32.70
C GLU A 599 -14.64 -46.17 -33.98
N GLU A 600 -14.60 -45.05 -34.71
CA GLU A 600 -13.80 -44.90 -35.94
C GLU A 600 -12.29 -44.91 -35.71
N SER A 601 -11.83 -44.62 -34.49
CA SER A 601 -10.40 -44.43 -34.16
C SER A 601 -9.53 -45.68 -34.41
N VAL A 602 -10.13 -46.87 -34.47
CA VAL A 602 -9.43 -48.12 -34.83
C VAL A 602 -8.99 -48.14 -36.30
N LYS A 603 -9.84 -47.64 -37.21
CA LYS A 603 -9.57 -47.61 -38.67
C LYS A 603 -8.48 -46.59 -39.02
N GLU A 604 -8.43 -45.47 -38.30
CA GLU A 604 -7.44 -44.42 -38.54
C GLU A 604 -6.02 -44.85 -38.14
N LEU A 605 -5.90 -45.73 -37.13
CA LEU A 605 -4.62 -46.30 -36.68
C LEU A 605 -4.01 -47.28 -37.69
N GLN A 606 -4.82 -48.02 -38.44
CA GLN A 606 -4.35 -48.86 -39.55
C GLN A 606 -3.76 -47.99 -40.67
N ARG A 607 -4.48 -46.94 -41.09
CA ARG A 607 -4.02 -46.01 -42.15
C ARG A 607 -2.66 -45.36 -41.85
N LYS A 608 -2.37 -45.06 -40.58
CA LYS A 608 -1.14 -44.36 -40.16
C LYS A 608 0.14 -45.22 -40.16
N ARG A 609 0.08 -46.51 -40.51
CA ARG A 609 1.29 -47.36 -40.70
C ARG A 609 1.86 -47.36 -42.13
N HIS A 610 1.10 -46.97 -43.16
CA HIS A 610 1.52 -47.07 -44.57
C HIS A 610 2.59 -46.05 -45.04
N LEU A 611 3.10 -45.18 -44.15
CA LEU A 611 4.07 -44.12 -44.49
C LEU A 611 5.49 -44.36 -43.93
N ALA A 612 5.80 -45.59 -43.52
CA ALA A 612 7.10 -45.97 -42.96
C ALA A 612 7.77 -47.11 -43.75
N THR A 613 8.29 -46.80 -44.95
CA THR A 613 9.19 -47.71 -45.68
C THR A 613 10.49 -47.91 -44.88
N PRO A 614 10.98 -49.15 -44.68
CA PRO A 614 12.15 -49.40 -43.85
C PRO A 614 13.45 -49.33 -44.65
N ASP A 615 14.13 -48.17 -44.65
CA ASP A 615 15.57 -48.15 -44.96
C ASP A 615 16.36 -47.04 -44.23
N VAL A 616 17.65 -47.30 -44.03
CA VAL A 616 18.74 -46.44 -43.53
C VAL A 616 18.58 -45.78 -42.13
N SER A 617 18.93 -46.57 -41.11
CA SER A 617 19.83 -46.21 -39.99
C SER A 617 19.49 -45.05 -39.02
N PHE A 618 19.15 -45.40 -37.78
CA PHE A 618 19.01 -44.49 -36.63
C PHE A 618 20.36 -43.94 -36.10
N ARG A 619 20.58 -42.61 -36.13
CA ARG A 619 21.42 -41.89 -35.13
C ARG A 619 21.00 -40.44 -34.81
N GLY A 620 20.02 -40.27 -33.92
CA GLY A 620 20.14 -39.30 -32.81
C GLY A 620 19.30 -38.00 -32.78
N ARG A 621 18.74 -37.72 -31.58
CA ARG A 621 18.43 -36.40 -30.98
C ARG A 621 17.33 -35.49 -31.59
N MET A 622 16.09 -35.77 -31.19
CA MET A 622 15.25 -34.88 -30.35
C MET A 622 15.37 -33.33 -30.51
N ARG A 623 14.38 -32.71 -31.17
CA ARG A 623 13.83 -31.34 -30.92
C ARG A 623 12.46 -31.27 -31.63
N LYS A 624 11.31 -31.13 -30.96
CA LYS A 624 10.75 -29.96 -30.23
C LYS A 624 10.11 -28.91 -31.16
N VAL A 625 8.80 -29.06 -31.39
CA VAL A 625 7.86 -28.09 -31.97
C VAL A 625 6.76 -27.92 -30.91
N THR A 626 6.63 -26.80 -30.19
CA THR A 626 6.16 -25.45 -30.61
C THR A 626 4.63 -25.39 -30.72
N LYS A 627 4.03 -25.04 -29.59
CA LYS A 627 2.61 -24.71 -29.37
C LYS A 627 2.13 -23.59 -30.32
N LEU A 628 0.98 -23.78 -30.95
CA LEU A 628 0.14 -22.71 -31.49
C LEU A 628 -1.22 -22.75 -30.77
N GLN A 629 -1.89 -21.60 -30.62
CA GLN A 629 -3.18 -21.49 -29.93
C GLN A 629 -4.32 -21.19 -30.89
N THR A 630 -5.53 -21.52 -30.44
CA THR A 630 -6.80 -21.32 -31.14
C THR A 630 -7.16 -19.83 -31.34
N THR A 631 -7.77 -19.56 -32.48
CA THR A 631 -8.82 -18.54 -32.65
C THR A 631 -10.02 -19.22 -33.34
N ARG A 632 -11.17 -18.54 -33.44
CA ARG A 632 -12.48 -19.17 -33.66
C ARG A 632 -13.34 -18.35 -34.64
N ASP A 633 -14.37 -19.01 -35.15
CA ASP A 633 -15.66 -18.48 -35.65
C ASP A 633 -15.87 -18.26 -37.17
N ASP A 634 -17.09 -18.66 -37.57
CA ASP A 634 -17.97 -18.25 -38.70
C ASP A 634 -17.71 -18.56 -40.20
N LYS A 635 -18.50 -19.55 -40.68
CA LYS A 635 -19.51 -19.49 -41.77
C LYS A 635 -19.12 -19.56 -43.26
N SER A 636 -20.13 -19.96 -44.06
CA SER A 636 -20.29 -19.86 -45.54
C SER A 636 -19.35 -20.75 -46.39
N ASP A 637 -19.75 -21.34 -47.53
CA ASP A 637 -21.05 -21.40 -48.23
C ASP A 637 -21.24 -22.72 -49.00
N GLU A 638 -22.30 -22.80 -49.82
CA GLU A 638 -22.92 -23.93 -50.53
C GLU A 638 -22.13 -24.50 -51.74
N GLU A 639 -22.69 -25.58 -52.35
CA GLU A 639 -22.47 -26.07 -53.73
C GLU A 639 -21.10 -26.70 -54.12
N SER A 640 -20.98 -27.65 -55.07
CA SER A 640 -21.98 -28.38 -55.89
C SER A 640 -21.53 -29.82 -56.26
N GLU A 641 -22.46 -30.58 -56.86
CA GLU A 641 -22.31 -31.88 -57.56
C GLU A 641 -21.33 -31.89 -58.78
N ILE A 642 -21.15 -33.08 -59.39
CA ILE A 642 -20.62 -33.38 -60.76
C ILE A 642 -19.08 -33.21 -60.86
N ASP A 643 -18.23 -34.07 -61.47
CA ASP A 643 -18.34 -35.24 -62.39
C ASP A 643 -17.07 -36.17 -62.20
N SER A 644 -16.67 -37.21 -62.98
CA SER A 644 -17.14 -37.90 -64.22
C SER A 644 -16.60 -39.36 -64.36
N GLU A 645 -17.20 -40.13 -65.28
CA GLU A 645 -16.60 -40.92 -66.40
C GLU A 645 -15.06 -40.82 -66.65
N ASP A 646 -14.31 -41.83 -67.18
CA ASP A 646 -14.58 -43.25 -67.52
C ASP A 646 -13.26 -44.06 -67.85
N GLU A 647 -13.44 -45.31 -68.32
CA GLU A 647 -12.64 -46.07 -69.31
C GLU A 647 -11.20 -46.60 -69.00
N SER A 648 -11.18 -47.94 -68.91
CA SER A 648 -10.20 -48.96 -69.31
C SER A 648 -8.72 -48.67 -69.68
N SER A 649 -7.85 -49.58 -69.21
CA SER A 649 -6.95 -50.37 -70.07
C SER A 649 -6.46 -51.64 -69.36
N GLU A 650 -6.35 -52.77 -70.06
CA GLU A 650 -5.72 -54.00 -69.55
C GLU A 650 -4.19 -53.99 -69.73
N SER A 651 -3.45 -54.49 -68.73
CA SER A 651 -2.10 -55.02 -68.92
C SER A 651 -1.78 -56.04 -67.82
N ASP A 652 -1.69 -57.32 -68.17
CA ASP A 652 -1.09 -58.34 -67.30
C ASP A 652 0.43 -58.12 -67.25
N ASP A 653 0.95 -57.87 -66.05
CA ASP A 653 2.35 -58.12 -65.68
C ASP A 653 2.32 -59.04 -64.44
N ASP A 654 2.57 -60.33 -64.64
CA ASP A 654 2.72 -61.29 -63.53
C ASP A 654 4.08 -61.10 -62.85
N GLU A 655 4.20 -60.06 -62.03
CA GLU A 655 5.29 -59.92 -61.08
C GLU A 655 5.28 -61.10 -60.09
N PHE A 656 6.27 -61.98 -60.25
CA PHE A 656 6.64 -62.93 -59.21
C PHE A 656 7.20 -62.16 -58.02
N GLN A 657 6.72 -62.50 -56.82
CA GLN A 657 7.09 -61.86 -55.57
C GLN A 657 7.55 -62.95 -54.59
N ILE A 658 8.40 -62.59 -53.64
CA ILE A 658 9.04 -63.55 -52.72
C ILE A 658 8.24 -63.66 -51.42
N CYS A 659 7.99 -64.89 -50.97
CA CYS A 659 7.40 -65.14 -49.65
C CYS A 659 8.41 -64.86 -48.51
N ASP A 660 8.15 -63.87 -47.66
CA ASP A 660 8.98 -63.41 -46.53
C ASP A 660 9.34 -64.50 -45.48
N ILE A 661 8.68 -65.67 -45.51
CA ILE A 661 8.90 -66.77 -44.56
C ILE A 661 9.78 -67.89 -45.14
N CYS A 662 9.68 -68.17 -46.44
CA CYS A 662 10.40 -69.29 -47.08
C CYS A 662 11.33 -68.89 -48.23
N ASN A 663 11.39 -67.60 -48.58
CA ASN A 663 12.21 -67.02 -49.65
C ASN A 663 12.10 -67.73 -51.01
N LEU A 664 10.90 -68.20 -51.34
CA LEU A 664 10.54 -68.73 -52.67
C LEU A 664 9.75 -67.68 -53.44
N GLU A 665 10.03 -67.55 -54.74
CA GLU A 665 9.21 -66.79 -55.69
C GLU A 665 7.91 -67.53 -56.00
N GLU A 666 6.81 -66.77 -56.06
CA GLU A 666 5.48 -67.25 -56.41
C GLU A 666 4.69 -66.09 -57.06
N GLU A 667 3.67 -66.37 -57.86
CA GLU A 667 2.80 -65.32 -58.41
C GLU A 667 2.20 -64.46 -57.28
N ARG A 668 2.28 -63.12 -57.39
CA ARG A 668 1.73 -62.20 -56.38
C ARG A 668 0.27 -62.50 -56.01
N LYS A 669 -0.52 -63.00 -56.98
CA LYS A 669 -1.92 -63.42 -56.85
C LYS A 669 -2.15 -64.55 -55.81
N LYS A 670 -1.10 -65.27 -55.38
CA LYS A 670 -1.14 -66.40 -54.42
C LYS A 670 -0.57 -66.07 -53.02
N LEU A 671 0.01 -64.89 -52.82
CA LEU A 671 0.60 -64.45 -51.56
C LEU A 671 -0.40 -63.60 -50.74
N LEU A 672 -0.53 -63.89 -49.45
CA LEU A 672 -1.26 -63.02 -48.51
C LEU A 672 -0.39 -61.81 -48.17
N GLN A 673 -0.88 -60.60 -48.47
CA GLN A 673 -0.25 -59.37 -48.01
C GLN A 673 -0.79 -58.94 -46.64
N CYS A 674 0.09 -58.68 -45.67
CA CYS A 674 -0.30 -58.14 -44.37
C CYS A 674 -0.58 -56.64 -44.45
N SER A 675 -1.83 -56.24 -44.29
CA SER A 675 -2.29 -54.83 -44.23
C SER A 675 -1.49 -53.96 -43.24
N CYS A 676 -0.97 -54.55 -42.17
CA CYS A 676 -0.29 -53.83 -41.08
C CYS A 676 1.22 -53.65 -41.24
N CYS A 677 1.89 -54.42 -42.12
CA CYS A 677 3.35 -54.37 -42.30
C CYS A 677 3.86 -54.60 -43.74
N GLY A 678 2.97 -54.84 -44.71
CA GLY A 678 3.31 -55.04 -46.11
C GLY A 678 3.85 -56.43 -46.48
N GLN A 679 4.21 -57.26 -45.49
CA GLN A 679 4.80 -58.59 -45.72
C GLN A 679 3.92 -59.51 -46.58
N LEU A 680 4.55 -60.26 -47.49
CA LEU A 680 3.94 -61.19 -48.43
C LEU A 680 4.27 -62.62 -48.02
N VAL A 681 3.26 -63.44 -47.75
CA VAL A 681 3.47 -64.82 -47.26
C VAL A 681 2.48 -65.81 -47.87
N HIS A 682 2.90 -67.06 -48.11
CA HIS A 682 1.96 -68.11 -48.51
C HIS A 682 0.94 -68.39 -47.40
N THR A 683 -0.30 -68.68 -47.79
CA THR A 683 -1.37 -69.17 -46.89
C THR A 683 -0.92 -70.34 -46.00
N ALA A 684 -0.07 -71.22 -46.54
CA ALA A 684 0.50 -72.38 -45.85
C ALA A 684 1.78 -72.11 -45.03
N CYS A 685 2.44 -70.97 -45.22
CA CYS A 685 3.64 -70.60 -44.45
C CYS A 685 3.31 -69.89 -43.12
N VAL A 686 2.06 -69.46 -42.94
CA VAL A 686 1.55 -68.92 -41.67
C VAL A 686 1.24 -70.08 -40.71
N LEU A 687 1.48 -69.88 -39.41
CA LEU A 687 1.05 -70.79 -38.35
C LEU A 687 -0.04 -70.10 -37.49
N PRO A 688 -1.26 -70.68 -37.37
CA PRO A 688 -1.77 -71.82 -38.13
C PRO A 688 -2.00 -71.48 -39.62
N PRO A 689 -1.97 -72.47 -40.54
CA PRO A 689 -2.23 -72.24 -41.96
C PRO A 689 -3.62 -71.67 -42.26
N VAL A 690 -3.69 -70.77 -43.24
CA VAL A 690 -4.94 -70.11 -43.66
C VAL A 690 -5.64 -70.96 -44.74
N ILE A 691 -6.57 -71.81 -44.32
CA ILE A 691 -7.29 -72.75 -45.20
C ILE A 691 -8.62 -72.11 -45.67
N GLY A 692 -8.53 -71.12 -46.57
CA GLY A 692 -9.70 -70.47 -47.17
C GLY A 692 -9.36 -69.18 -47.94
N THR A 693 -10.28 -68.73 -48.79
CA THR A 693 -10.17 -67.45 -49.52
C THR A 693 -10.40 -66.27 -48.58
N VAL A 694 -9.37 -65.45 -48.36
CA VAL A 694 -9.44 -64.27 -47.48
C VAL A 694 -9.95 -63.06 -48.27
N SER A 695 -11.19 -62.63 -47.98
CA SER A 695 -11.80 -61.44 -48.58
C SER A 695 -11.74 -60.26 -47.58
N GLY A 696 -10.63 -59.52 -47.59
CA GLY A 696 -10.44 -58.31 -46.78
C GLY A 696 -9.02 -58.13 -46.25
N ASP A 697 -8.82 -57.08 -45.45
CA ASP A 697 -7.53 -56.68 -44.88
C ASP A 697 -6.95 -57.71 -43.89
N TRP A 698 -6.17 -58.66 -44.41
CA TRP A 698 -5.49 -59.66 -43.59
C TRP A 698 -4.35 -59.05 -42.76
N SER A 699 -4.07 -59.60 -41.59
CA SER A 699 -2.95 -59.20 -40.73
C SER A 699 -2.21 -60.42 -40.17
N CYS A 700 -0.87 -60.44 -40.30
CA CYS A 700 -0.05 -61.56 -39.84
C CYS A 700 -0.05 -61.71 -38.30
N PRO A 701 0.20 -62.92 -37.75
CA PRO A 701 0.10 -63.18 -36.31
C PRO A 701 0.88 -62.18 -35.44
N SER A 702 2.14 -61.87 -35.78
CA SER A 702 2.94 -60.93 -34.98
C SER A 702 2.44 -59.48 -35.05
N CYS A 703 1.75 -59.07 -36.12
CA CYS A 703 1.07 -57.78 -36.16
C CYS A 703 -0.21 -57.78 -35.34
N LYS A 704 -0.93 -58.91 -35.30
CA LYS A 704 -2.12 -59.09 -34.48
C LYS A 704 -1.77 -59.09 -32.99
N GLU A 705 -0.83 -59.93 -32.55
CA GLU A 705 -0.33 -59.98 -31.17
C GLU A 705 0.08 -58.60 -30.66
N LYS A 706 0.94 -57.87 -31.38
CA LYS A 706 1.38 -56.51 -30.99
C LYS A 706 0.25 -55.47 -30.98
N THR A 707 -0.85 -55.72 -31.69
CA THR A 707 -2.02 -54.84 -31.69
C THR A 707 -2.95 -55.19 -30.54
N ASP A 708 -3.17 -56.48 -30.26
CA ASP A 708 -3.92 -56.96 -29.09
C ASP A 708 -3.21 -56.60 -27.78
N GLU A 709 -1.87 -56.72 -27.70
CA GLU A 709 -1.02 -56.21 -26.60
C GLU A 709 -1.19 -54.71 -26.40
N TYR A 710 -1.14 -53.91 -27.48
CA TYR A 710 -1.34 -52.45 -27.40
C TYR A 710 -2.75 -52.10 -26.93
N ILE A 711 -3.79 -52.81 -27.39
CA ILE A 711 -5.17 -52.63 -26.97
C ILE A 711 -5.33 -52.97 -25.48
N GLN A 712 -4.80 -54.12 -25.02
CA GLN A 712 -4.84 -54.51 -23.61
C GLN A 712 -4.07 -53.53 -22.71
N ALA A 713 -2.87 -53.11 -23.11
CA ALA A 713 -2.08 -52.12 -22.38
C ALA A 713 -2.80 -50.75 -22.30
N ARG A 714 -3.45 -50.33 -23.40
CA ARG A 714 -4.26 -49.10 -23.43
C ARG A 714 -5.53 -49.22 -22.60
N GLN A 715 -6.22 -50.35 -22.62
CA GLN A 715 -7.38 -50.63 -21.76
C GLN A 715 -6.99 -50.61 -20.28
N ALA A 716 -5.88 -51.24 -19.90
CA ALA A 716 -5.35 -51.21 -18.53
C ALA A 716 -4.98 -49.78 -18.08
N TYR A 717 -4.34 -49.00 -18.96
CA TYR A 717 -4.02 -47.59 -18.72
C TYR A 717 -5.27 -46.71 -18.53
N VAL A 718 -6.29 -46.88 -19.39
CA VAL A 718 -7.58 -46.17 -19.28
C VAL A 718 -8.35 -46.59 -18.03
N ALA A 719 -8.34 -47.88 -17.67
CA ALA A 719 -8.97 -48.36 -16.44
C ALA A 719 -8.32 -47.78 -15.17
N GLU A 720 -6.99 -47.71 -15.14
CA GLU A 720 -6.25 -47.09 -14.03
C GLU A 720 -6.44 -45.56 -13.97
N LEU A 721 -6.51 -44.87 -15.13
CA LEU A 721 -6.92 -43.45 -15.19
C LEU A 721 -8.33 -43.24 -14.65
N THR A 722 -9.30 -44.05 -15.07
CA THR A 722 -10.70 -43.99 -14.63
C THR A 722 -10.81 -44.22 -13.13
N LYS A 723 -10.06 -45.20 -12.59
CA LYS A 723 -9.98 -45.49 -11.15
C LYS A 723 -9.38 -44.32 -10.35
N ARG A 724 -8.32 -43.68 -10.86
CA ARG A 724 -7.73 -42.46 -10.24
C ARG A 724 -8.71 -41.29 -10.27
N TYR A 725 -9.38 -41.06 -11.40
CA TYR A 725 -10.38 -40.00 -11.56
C TYR A 725 -11.56 -40.20 -10.61
N ALA A 726 -12.16 -41.39 -10.59
CA ALA A 726 -13.26 -41.74 -9.68
C ALA A 726 -12.83 -41.60 -8.20
N GLY A 727 -11.61 -42.03 -7.85
CA GLY A 727 -11.05 -41.86 -6.51
C GLY A 727 -10.83 -40.38 -6.11
N ALA A 728 -10.51 -39.50 -7.06
CA ALA A 728 -10.41 -38.06 -6.82
C ALA A 728 -11.79 -37.40 -6.66
N VAL A 729 -12.76 -37.77 -7.50
CA VAL A 729 -14.16 -37.32 -7.40
C VAL A 729 -14.79 -37.77 -6.08
N GLY A 730 -14.54 -39.01 -5.63
CA GLY A 730 -15.03 -39.49 -4.33
C GLY A 730 -14.51 -38.67 -3.14
N ARG A 731 -13.24 -38.24 -3.16
CA ARG A 731 -12.69 -37.34 -2.13
C ARG A 731 -13.29 -35.93 -2.21
N LYS A 732 -13.47 -35.39 -3.42
CA LYS A 732 -14.17 -34.11 -3.65
C LYS A 732 -15.58 -34.13 -3.06
N LEU A 733 -16.37 -35.17 -3.31
CA LEU A 733 -17.72 -35.33 -2.79
C LEU A 733 -17.74 -35.39 -1.25
N LYS A 734 -16.86 -36.21 -0.64
CA LYS A 734 -16.74 -36.30 0.83
C LYS A 734 -16.46 -34.93 1.48
N ILE A 735 -15.64 -34.08 0.86
CA ILE A 735 -15.37 -32.72 1.35
C ILE A 735 -16.62 -31.83 1.26
N LEU A 736 -17.39 -31.92 0.17
CA LEU A 736 -18.64 -31.17 0.01
C LEU A 736 -19.68 -31.59 1.05
N ASP A 737 -19.76 -32.87 1.40
CA ASP A 737 -20.65 -33.36 2.47
C ASP A 737 -20.21 -32.89 3.87
N ILE A 738 -18.90 -32.83 4.13
CA ILE A 738 -18.39 -32.20 5.37
C ILE A 738 -18.80 -30.72 5.42
N ILE A 739 -18.65 -29.95 4.33
CA ILE A 739 -19.07 -28.54 4.26
C ILE A 739 -20.59 -28.38 4.46
N ARG A 740 -21.41 -29.35 4.05
CA ARG A 740 -22.86 -29.37 4.32
C ARG A 740 -23.15 -29.62 5.81
N SER A 741 -22.37 -30.46 6.48
CA SER A 741 -22.55 -30.77 7.91
C SER A 741 -21.95 -29.76 8.91
N LEU A 742 -21.13 -28.80 8.47
CA LEU A 742 -20.63 -27.74 9.35
C LEU A 742 -21.78 -26.84 9.82
N ASP A 743 -21.85 -26.54 11.12
CA ASP A 743 -22.66 -25.43 11.63
C ASP A 743 -21.96 -24.11 11.24
N LEU A 744 -22.64 -23.27 10.46
CA LEU A 744 -22.07 -22.04 9.87
C LEU A 744 -23.15 -20.96 9.82
N PRO A 745 -22.84 -19.72 10.27
CA PRO A 745 -23.83 -18.67 10.45
C PRO A 745 -24.42 -18.16 9.12
N ASN A 746 -25.59 -17.55 9.23
CA ASN A 746 -26.32 -16.90 8.14
C ASN A 746 -25.67 -15.56 7.73
N ASN A 747 -26.10 -15.02 6.58
CA ASN A 747 -25.66 -13.70 6.10
C ASN A 747 -26.02 -12.60 7.13
N PRO A 748 -25.03 -11.89 7.73
CA PRO A 748 -25.30 -10.93 8.79
C PRO A 748 -26.10 -9.72 8.32
N LEU A 749 -26.16 -9.41 7.01
CA LEU A 749 -27.00 -8.32 6.51
C LEU A 749 -28.49 -8.68 6.60
N ASP A 750 -28.87 -9.88 6.15
CA ASP A 750 -30.27 -10.33 6.17
C ASP A 750 -30.73 -10.62 7.61
N ASP A 751 -29.87 -11.26 8.41
CA ASP A 751 -30.11 -11.55 9.84
C ASP A 751 -30.27 -10.26 10.70
N ILE A 752 -29.46 -9.22 10.45
CA ILE A 752 -29.64 -7.91 11.10
C ILE A 752 -30.99 -7.28 10.71
N ILE A 753 -31.41 -7.40 9.45
CA ILE A 753 -32.68 -6.81 8.99
C ILE A 753 -33.86 -7.55 9.64
N ASP A 754 -33.88 -8.88 9.59
CA ASP A 754 -34.91 -9.74 10.20
C ASP A 754 -35.05 -9.46 11.70
N GLN A 755 -33.94 -9.49 12.45
CA GLN A 755 -33.94 -9.24 13.89
C GLN A 755 -34.30 -7.79 14.27
N LEU A 756 -34.32 -6.83 13.34
CA LEU A 756 -34.64 -5.43 13.59
C LEU A 756 -36.05 -4.98 13.11
N GLY A 757 -36.86 -5.90 12.57
CA GLY A 757 -38.25 -5.62 12.13
C GLY A 757 -38.50 -5.90 10.64
N GLY A 758 -37.48 -6.33 9.90
CA GLY A 758 -37.57 -6.60 8.47
C GLY A 758 -37.39 -5.36 7.59
N PRO A 759 -37.63 -5.47 6.27
CA PRO A 759 -37.36 -4.41 5.30
C PRO A 759 -38.17 -3.13 5.51
N GLU A 760 -39.34 -3.19 6.13
CA GLU A 760 -40.21 -2.02 6.35
C GLU A 760 -39.71 -1.10 7.48
N ASP A 761 -39.08 -1.64 8.53
CA ASP A 761 -38.52 -0.84 9.63
C ASP A 761 -37.08 -0.33 9.34
N VAL A 762 -36.37 -1.00 8.43
CA VAL A 762 -34.93 -0.80 8.17
C VAL A 762 -34.67 -0.16 6.80
N ALA A 763 -34.10 1.04 6.79
CA ALA A 763 -33.73 1.73 5.55
C ALA A 763 -32.43 1.16 4.96
N GLU A 764 -32.55 0.24 4.01
CA GLU A 764 -31.37 -0.38 3.40
C GLU A 764 -30.79 0.49 2.29
N ILE A 765 -29.51 0.86 2.40
CA ILE A 765 -28.80 1.75 1.46
C ILE A 765 -27.46 1.10 1.08
N THR A 766 -27.54 -0.07 0.44
CA THR A 766 -26.36 -0.82 -0.04
C THR A 766 -26.31 -0.90 -1.57
N GLY A 767 -25.24 -1.47 -2.11
CA GLY A 767 -25.10 -1.71 -3.56
C GLY A 767 -25.98 -2.82 -4.12
N ARG A 768 -26.70 -3.60 -3.28
CA ARG A 768 -27.35 -4.84 -3.72
C ARG A 768 -28.66 -4.61 -4.49
N ARG A 769 -29.07 -5.60 -5.30
CA ARG A 769 -30.27 -5.58 -6.15
C ARG A 769 -31.44 -6.37 -5.59
N GLY A 770 -31.17 -7.40 -4.79
CA GLY A 770 -32.18 -8.20 -4.11
C GLY A 770 -31.81 -8.53 -2.67
N MET A 771 -32.80 -9.02 -1.93
CA MET A 771 -32.72 -9.37 -0.52
C MET A 771 -33.46 -10.67 -0.25
N LEU A 772 -33.15 -11.33 0.87
CA LEU A 772 -34.00 -12.38 1.41
C LEU A 772 -34.94 -11.77 2.46
N VAL A 773 -36.20 -12.18 2.44
CA VAL A 773 -37.23 -11.71 3.39
C VAL A 773 -37.96 -12.93 3.95
N ARG A 774 -38.00 -13.05 5.28
CA ARG A 774 -38.72 -14.13 5.97
C ARG A 774 -40.22 -14.06 5.65
N THR A 775 -40.82 -15.21 5.36
CA THR A 775 -42.22 -15.27 4.92
C THR A 775 -43.20 -14.94 6.05
N SER A 776 -44.37 -14.40 5.71
CA SER A 776 -45.37 -13.96 6.70
C SER A 776 -46.00 -15.07 7.55
N ASP A 777 -45.81 -16.34 7.17
CA ASP A 777 -46.18 -17.52 7.96
C ASP A 777 -45.03 -18.04 8.85
N GLY A 778 -43.86 -17.41 8.78
CA GLY A 778 -42.64 -17.76 9.51
C GLY A 778 -41.88 -18.97 8.97
N LYS A 779 -42.32 -19.59 7.86
CA LYS A 779 -41.76 -20.82 7.31
C LYS A 779 -40.89 -20.57 6.09
N GLY A 780 -39.67 -20.12 6.37
CA GLY A 780 -38.63 -19.91 5.36
C GLY A 780 -38.49 -18.46 4.92
N VAL A 781 -37.76 -18.27 3.82
CA VAL A 781 -37.38 -16.97 3.28
C VAL A 781 -37.60 -16.94 1.77
N SER A 782 -37.98 -15.77 1.28
CA SER A 782 -38.25 -15.49 -0.14
C SER A 782 -37.26 -14.47 -0.68
N TYR A 783 -36.78 -14.67 -1.91
CA TYR A 783 -35.95 -13.68 -2.60
C TYR A 783 -36.82 -12.61 -3.26
N GLN A 784 -36.53 -11.34 -2.94
CA GLN A 784 -37.28 -10.19 -3.42
C GLN A 784 -36.34 -9.13 -3.99
N THR A 785 -36.72 -8.48 -5.09
CA THR A 785 -35.97 -7.36 -5.66
C THR A 785 -36.12 -6.12 -4.78
N ARG A 786 -35.04 -5.38 -4.54
CA ARG A 786 -35.05 -4.17 -3.69
C ARG A 786 -35.85 -3.00 -4.26
N ASN A 787 -36.24 -3.06 -5.54
CA ASN A 787 -37.07 -2.04 -6.14
C ASN A 787 -38.56 -2.33 -5.91
N THR A 788 -39.29 -1.35 -5.39
CA THR A 788 -40.76 -1.37 -5.40
C THR A 788 -41.28 -1.16 -6.82
N LYS A 789 -42.59 -1.35 -7.04
CA LYS A 789 -43.21 -1.23 -8.37
C LYS A 789 -43.10 0.20 -8.95
N ASP A 790 -43.02 1.20 -8.09
CA ASP A 790 -43.08 2.62 -8.44
C ASP A 790 -41.70 3.32 -8.43
N VAL A 791 -40.62 2.62 -8.06
CA VAL A 791 -39.26 3.16 -7.94
C VAL A 791 -38.29 2.34 -8.78
N SER A 792 -37.55 2.99 -9.69
CA SER A 792 -36.53 2.31 -10.49
C SER A 792 -35.30 1.92 -9.66
N MET A 793 -34.59 0.87 -10.05
CA MET A 793 -33.41 0.39 -9.29
C MET A 793 -32.29 1.46 -9.15
N GLU A 794 -32.15 2.39 -10.10
CA GLU A 794 -31.23 3.53 -9.96
C GLU A 794 -31.61 4.48 -8.79
N MET A 795 -32.87 4.48 -8.35
CA MET A 795 -33.43 5.43 -7.36
C MET A 795 -33.66 4.83 -5.97
N VAL A 796 -33.62 3.51 -5.80
CA VAL A 796 -33.95 2.83 -4.52
C VAL A 796 -33.16 3.36 -3.34
N ASN A 797 -31.83 3.50 -3.47
CA ASN A 797 -30.97 4.02 -2.39
C ASN A 797 -31.31 5.47 -2.00
N MET A 798 -31.84 6.28 -2.92
CA MET A 798 -32.28 7.64 -2.63
C MET A 798 -33.67 7.66 -1.98
N HIS A 799 -34.55 6.73 -2.36
CA HIS A 799 -35.86 6.54 -1.72
C HIS A 799 -35.72 6.08 -0.27
N GLU A 800 -34.93 5.04 0.00
CA GLU A 800 -34.67 4.51 1.35
C GLU A 800 -34.02 5.57 2.27
N LYS A 801 -33.05 6.32 1.75
CA LYS A 801 -32.51 7.51 2.42
C LYS A 801 -33.61 8.53 2.75
N GLN A 802 -34.57 8.78 1.87
CA GLN A 802 -35.67 9.69 2.15
C GLN A 802 -36.60 9.15 3.25
N LEU A 803 -36.95 7.86 3.24
CA LEU A 803 -37.76 7.24 4.30
C LEU A 803 -37.09 7.37 5.68
N PHE A 804 -35.77 7.24 5.76
CA PHE A 804 -35.00 7.49 6.98
C PHE A 804 -35.00 8.97 7.41
N MET A 805 -34.80 9.90 6.47
CA MET A 805 -34.73 11.34 6.75
C MET A 805 -36.10 11.98 7.03
N ASP A 806 -37.19 11.38 6.53
CA ASP A 806 -38.57 11.67 6.91
C ASP A 806 -38.90 11.15 8.32
N GLY A 807 -38.15 10.16 8.82
CA GLY A 807 -38.38 9.48 10.10
C GLY A 807 -39.39 8.34 10.05
N LYS A 808 -39.75 7.88 8.85
CA LYS A 808 -40.62 6.70 8.63
C LYS A 808 -39.89 5.40 9.02
N LYS A 809 -38.60 5.32 8.70
CA LYS A 809 -37.67 4.27 9.17
C LYS A 809 -36.67 4.90 10.14
N LEU A 810 -36.41 4.26 11.29
CA LEU A 810 -35.51 4.82 12.34
C LEU A 810 -34.12 4.18 12.39
N ILE A 811 -33.92 3.11 11.62
CA ILE A 811 -32.65 2.43 11.39
C ILE A 811 -32.29 2.60 9.91
N ALA A 812 -31.03 2.91 9.60
CA ALA A 812 -30.47 2.77 8.25
C ALA A 812 -29.27 1.82 8.24
N ILE A 813 -29.09 1.09 7.15
CA ILE A 813 -27.92 0.24 6.92
C ILE A 813 -27.18 0.71 5.68
N ILE A 814 -25.87 0.97 5.80
CA ILE A 814 -25.02 1.50 4.73
C ILE A 814 -23.84 0.58 4.41
N SER A 815 -23.50 0.46 3.12
CA SER A 815 -22.24 -0.15 2.66
C SER A 815 -21.38 0.82 1.84
N GLU A 816 -20.08 0.55 1.70
CA GLU A 816 -19.16 1.41 0.91
C GLU A 816 -19.68 1.65 -0.51
N ALA A 817 -20.26 0.63 -1.14
CA ALA A 817 -20.79 0.70 -2.51
C ALA A 817 -22.12 1.47 -2.61
N GLY A 818 -23.02 1.35 -1.61
CA GLY A 818 -24.34 2.00 -1.65
C GLY A 818 -24.37 3.42 -1.10
N SER A 819 -23.39 3.81 -0.28
CA SER A 819 -23.41 5.07 0.49
C SER A 819 -22.60 6.22 -0.12
N ALA A 820 -22.09 6.06 -1.35
CA ALA A 820 -21.50 7.15 -2.12
C ALA A 820 -22.52 8.31 -2.30
N GLY A 821 -22.09 9.57 -2.12
CA GLY A 821 -22.97 10.74 -2.04
C GLY A 821 -23.79 10.85 -0.74
N VAL A 822 -24.49 9.77 -0.39
CA VAL A 822 -25.49 9.64 0.69
C VAL A 822 -25.14 10.40 1.98
N SER A 823 -26.15 11.04 2.56
CA SER A 823 -26.08 11.96 3.69
C SER A 823 -27.20 11.60 4.68
N LEU A 824 -26.84 11.24 5.91
CA LEU A 824 -27.74 10.70 6.97
C LEU A 824 -27.58 11.45 8.30
N GLN A 825 -26.88 12.58 8.36
CA GLN A 825 -26.78 13.43 9.55
C GLN A 825 -28.17 13.89 10.04
N ALA A 826 -28.24 14.37 11.28
CA ALA A 826 -29.44 15.01 11.81
C ALA A 826 -29.63 16.43 11.22
N ASP A 827 -29.82 16.55 9.91
CA ASP A 827 -29.88 17.84 9.20
C ASP A 827 -31.07 18.69 9.70
N ARG A 828 -30.83 19.97 10.05
CA ARG A 828 -31.87 20.90 10.55
C ARG A 828 -32.97 21.18 9.51
N ARG A 829 -32.78 20.82 8.24
CA ARG A 829 -33.78 20.88 7.16
C ARG A 829 -34.66 19.63 7.06
N ALA A 830 -34.30 18.53 7.73
CA ALA A 830 -35.03 17.27 7.69
C ALA A 830 -36.05 17.16 8.84
N ILE A 831 -37.04 16.28 8.68
CA ILE A 831 -38.03 15.98 9.73
C ILE A 831 -37.37 15.15 10.85
N ASN A 832 -36.58 14.14 10.49
CA ASN A 832 -35.89 13.29 11.45
C ASN A 832 -34.60 13.94 11.98
N GLN A 833 -34.71 14.73 13.04
CA GLN A 833 -33.57 15.41 13.70
C GLN A 833 -33.00 14.67 14.93
N LYS A 834 -33.45 13.44 15.22
CA LYS A 834 -32.97 12.63 16.36
C LYS A 834 -31.45 12.39 16.29
N ARG A 835 -30.77 12.35 17.46
CA ARG A 835 -29.32 12.06 17.52
C ARG A 835 -29.00 10.74 16.82
N ARG A 836 -27.93 10.72 16.02
CA ARG A 836 -27.51 9.53 15.26
C ARG A 836 -26.53 8.69 16.09
N VAL A 837 -26.81 7.40 16.21
CA VAL A 837 -25.88 6.40 16.75
C VAL A 837 -25.38 5.55 15.58
N HIS A 838 -24.11 5.72 15.23
CA HIS A 838 -23.46 5.01 14.13
C HIS A 838 -22.71 3.79 14.67
N LEU A 839 -23.28 2.61 14.45
CA LEU A 839 -22.71 1.33 14.83
C LEU A 839 -21.85 0.79 13.68
N THR A 840 -20.54 0.60 13.89
CA THR A 840 -19.66 0.06 12.83
C THR A 840 -19.50 -1.45 13.01
N LEU A 841 -20.19 -2.23 12.17
CA LEU A 841 -20.13 -3.69 12.13
C LEU A 841 -18.86 -4.20 11.46
N GLU A 842 -18.43 -3.57 10.36
CA GLU A 842 -17.22 -3.97 9.62
C GLU A 842 -16.29 -2.76 9.49
N LEU A 843 -15.25 -2.71 10.35
CA LEU A 843 -14.22 -1.68 10.31
C LEU A 843 -13.43 -1.76 8.99
N PRO A 844 -13.35 -0.69 8.19
CA PRO A 844 -12.62 -0.74 6.93
C PRO A 844 -11.09 -0.74 7.15
N TRP A 845 -10.39 -1.35 6.20
CA TRP A 845 -8.96 -1.66 6.25
C TRP A 845 -8.04 -0.42 6.25
N SER A 846 -8.55 0.74 5.89
CA SER A 846 -7.86 2.03 6.00
C SER A 846 -8.74 3.02 6.76
N ALA A 847 -8.15 3.74 7.71
CA ALA A 847 -8.90 4.68 8.54
C ALA A 847 -9.52 5.84 7.74
N ASP A 848 -8.94 6.20 6.59
CA ASP A 848 -9.51 7.15 5.63
C ASP A 848 -10.89 6.72 5.13
N ARG A 849 -11.14 5.42 4.95
CA ARG A 849 -12.48 4.89 4.62
C ARG A 849 -13.43 4.96 5.81
N ALA A 850 -12.94 4.72 7.03
CA ALA A 850 -13.74 4.88 8.25
C ALA A 850 -14.22 6.33 8.38
N ILE A 851 -13.33 7.30 8.16
CA ILE A 851 -13.67 8.74 8.13
C ILE A 851 -14.67 9.05 7.02
N GLN A 852 -14.52 8.49 5.82
CA GLN A 852 -15.50 8.63 4.73
C GLN A 852 -16.88 8.02 5.07
N GLN A 853 -16.94 7.02 5.95
CA GLN A 853 -18.17 6.40 6.47
C GLN A 853 -18.77 7.20 7.64
N PHE A 854 -17.96 7.72 8.56
CA PHE A 854 -18.39 8.67 9.60
C PHE A 854 -18.92 9.98 8.99
N GLY A 855 -18.31 10.44 7.90
CA GLY A 855 -18.80 11.55 7.06
C GLY A 855 -20.14 11.30 6.35
N ARG A 856 -20.82 10.16 6.57
CA ARG A 856 -22.24 9.97 6.24
C ARG A 856 -23.17 10.52 7.33
N THR A 857 -22.73 10.54 8.59
CA THR A 857 -23.53 10.93 9.77
C THR A 857 -23.06 12.20 10.48
N HIS A 858 -21.81 12.63 10.28
CA HIS A 858 -21.27 13.91 10.77
C HIS A 858 -21.07 14.87 9.58
N ARG A 859 -21.89 15.93 9.48
CA ARG A 859 -21.83 16.94 8.40
C ARG A 859 -22.36 18.30 8.88
N SER A 860 -22.15 19.34 8.08
CA SER A 860 -22.73 20.66 8.33
C SER A 860 -24.27 20.66 8.33
N ASN A 861 -24.82 21.69 8.97
CA ASN A 861 -26.22 21.91 9.29
C ASN A 861 -26.86 20.83 10.18
N GLN A 862 -26.13 20.24 11.13
CA GLN A 862 -26.67 19.19 12.00
C GLN A 862 -27.27 19.74 13.30
N ALA A 863 -28.43 19.23 13.71
CA ALA A 863 -29.12 19.57 14.96
C ALA A 863 -28.43 18.96 16.19
N SER A 864 -27.76 17.82 16.02
CA SER A 864 -26.97 17.14 17.05
C SER A 864 -25.79 16.41 16.44
N ALA A 865 -24.69 16.31 17.19
CA ALA A 865 -23.52 15.55 16.81
C ALA A 865 -23.72 14.04 17.11
N PRO A 866 -23.22 13.13 16.26
CA PRO A 866 -23.42 11.68 16.41
C PRO A 866 -22.66 11.04 17.58
N GLU A 867 -23.12 9.85 17.97
CA GLU A 867 -22.37 8.83 18.72
C GLU A 867 -21.79 7.81 17.72
N TYR A 868 -20.50 7.49 17.81
CA TYR A 868 -19.88 6.38 17.09
C TYR A 868 -19.59 5.23 18.03
N ARG A 869 -20.02 4.01 17.69
CA ARG A 869 -19.68 2.79 18.43
C ARG A 869 -18.95 1.84 17.49
N LEU A 870 -17.69 1.54 17.81
CA LEU A 870 -16.80 0.73 16.97
C LEU A 870 -16.72 -0.69 17.54
N LEU A 871 -17.32 -1.66 16.85
CA LEU A 871 -17.41 -3.04 17.37
C LEU A 871 -16.31 -3.94 16.77
N PHE A 872 -15.54 -4.60 17.62
CA PHE A 872 -14.58 -5.63 17.23
C PHE A 872 -14.70 -6.88 18.10
N THR A 873 -14.28 -8.04 17.58
CA THR A 873 -14.15 -9.27 18.34
C THR A 873 -12.87 -9.32 19.16
N ASN A 874 -12.84 -10.16 20.21
CA ASN A 874 -11.65 -10.39 21.03
C ASN A 874 -10.53 -11.18 20.32
N LEU A 875 -10.49 -11.17 18.99
CA LEU A 875 -9.52 -11.86 18.14
C LEU A 875 -8.41 -10.89 17.72
N GLY A 876 -7.15 -11.26 17.95
CA GLY A 876 -5.98 -10.46 17.58
C GLY A 876 -5.92 -10.10 16.09
N GLY A 877 -6.47 -10.96 15.23
CA GLY A 877 -6.62 -10.69 13.80
C GLY A 877 -7.57 -9.53 13.45
N GLU A 878 -8.52 -9.20 14.32
CA GLU A 878 -9.44 -8.05 14.15
C GLU A 878 -9.02 -6.81 14.95
N ARG A 879 -8.43 -6.99 16.15
CA ARG A 879 -7.91 -5.89 17.00
C ARG A 879 -7.01 -4.90 16.25
N ARG A 880 -6.30 -5.34 15.19
CA ARG A 880 -5.54 -4.49 14.25
C ARG A 880 -6.36 -3.32 13.68
N PHE A 881 -7.61 -3.55 13.26
CA PHE A 881 -8.40 -2.53 12.56
C PHE A 881 -8.91 -1.46 13.53
N ALA A 882 -9.21 -1.87 14.76
CA ALA A 882 -9.61 -0.96 15.83
C ALA A 882 -8.50 0.07 16.13
N SER A 883 -7.26 -0.36 16.36
CA SER A 883 -6.16 0.55 16.68
C SER A 883 -5.75 1.45 15.51
N ILE A 884 -5.83 0.97 14.27
CA ILE A 884 -5.63 1.80 13.06
C ILE A 884 -6.68 2.92 12.95
N VAL A 885 -7.96 2.61 13.17
CA VAL A 885 -9.04 3.61 13.13
C VAL A 885 -8.95 4.56 14.32
N ALA A 886 -8.71 4.06 15.54
CA ALA A 886 -8.60 4.85 16.76
C ALA A 886 -7.43 5.84 16.70
N LYS A 887 -6.23 5.42 16.24
CA LYS A 887 -5.08 6.33 16.04
C LYS A 887 -5.40 7.46 15.06
N ARG A 888 -6.15 7.19 13.98
CA ARG A 888 -6.54 8.24 13.03
C ARG A 888 -7.59 9.19 13.61
N LEU A 889 -8.50 8.72 14.47
CA LEU A 889 -9.44 9.56 15.21
C LEU A 889 -8.73 10.44 16.25
N GLU A 890 -7.72 9.92 16.95
CA GLU A 890 -6.79 10.72 17.78
C GLU A 890 -6.09 11.79 16.93
N THR A 891 -5.58 11.41 15.75
CA THR A 891 -4.94 12.33 14.77
C THR A 891 -5.92 13.37 14.20
N LEU A 892 -7.24 13.14 14.28
CA LEU A 892 -8.29 14.10 13.91
C LEU A 892 -8.79 14.95 15.08
N GLY A 893 -8.17 14.85 16.27
CA GLY A 893 -8.62 15.56 17.47
C GLY A 893 -10.00 15.13 17.97
N ALA A 894 -10.49 13.97 17.49
CA ALA A 894 -11.82 13.46 17.77
C ALA A 894 -11.91 12.70 19.12
N LEU A 895 -10.76 12.27 19.65
CA LEU A 895 -10.59 11.80 21.02
C LEU A 895 -10.02 12.95 21.87
N THR A 896 -10.75 13.33 22.92
CA THR A 896 -10.46 14.55 23.70
C THR A 896 -9.45 14.30 24.81
N GLN A 897 -8.99 15.36 25.48
CA GLN A 897 -7.99 15.25 26.56
C GLN A 897 -8.47 14.45 27.80
N GLY A 898 -9.77 14.18 27.93
CA GLY A 898 -10.30 13.28 28.97
C GLY A 898 -9.93 11.82 28.69
N ASP A 899 -10.21 11.37 27.47
CA ASP A 899 -10.06 9.97 27.03
C ASP A 899 -8.59 9.53 26.97
N ARG A 900 -7.67 10.49 26.73
CA ARG A 900 -6.20 10.28 26.69
C ARG A 900 -5.60 9.73 27.99
N ARG A 901 -6.35 9.67 29.10
CA ARG A 901 -5.89 9.14 30.39
C ARG A 901 -6.09 7.63 30.55
N ALA A 902 -6.78 6.97 29.60
CA ALA A 902 -7.25 5.59 29.73
C ALA A 902 -6.36 4.52 29.06
N GLY A 903 -5.07 4.79 28.82
CA GLY A 903 -4.14 3.78 28.30
C GLY A 903 -2.86 4.36 27.67
N PRO A 904 -1.92 3.50 27.24
CA PRO A 904 -0.75 3.93 26.45
C PRO A 904 -1.18 4.54 25.12
N SER A 905 -0.44 5.56 24.64
CA SER A 905 -0.81 6.30 23.42
C SER A 905 -0.98 5.37 22.22
N LEU A 906 -2.11 5.54 21.53
CA LEU A 906 -2.51 4.76 20.34
C LEU A 906 -1.53 4.93 19.17
N SER A 907 -0.62 5.91 19.27
CA SER A 907 0.49 6.12 18.35
C SER A 907 1.35 4.87 18.11
N ALA A 908 1.49 3.98 19.10
CA ALA A 908 2.31 2.77 19.03
C ALA A 908 1.89 1.78 17.93
N TYR A 909 0.59 1.71 17.60
CA TYR A 909 0.00 0.58 16.88
C TYR A 909 0.04 0.66 15.35
N ASN A 910 1.03 1.35 14.76
CA ASN A 910 1.25 1.30 13.31
C ASN A 910 2.05 0.05 12.90
N TYR A 911 1.36 -1.09 12.82
CA TYR A 911 1.98 -2.39 12.51
C TYR A 911 2.61 -2.48 11.11
N ASP A 912 2.23 -1.65 10.13
CA ASP A 912 2.83 -1.68 8.77
C ASP A 912 4.06 -0.76 8.62
N SER A 913 4.49 -0.13 9.72
CA SER A 913 5.73 0.65 9.81
C SER A 913 6.98 -0.21 9.62
N ALA A 914 8.12 0.44 9.37
CA ALA A 914 9.43 -0.23 9.36
C ALA A 914 9.72 -0.98 10.67
N PHE A 915 9.25 -0.47 11.81
CA PHE A 915 9.34 -1.14 13.11
C PHE A 915 8.50 -2.41 13.17
N GLY A 916 7.26 -2.38 12.66
CA GLY A 916 6.40 -3.57 12.56
C GLY A 916 6.94 -4.63 11.61
N LYS A 917 7.54 -4.22 10.49
CA LYS A 917 8.22 -5.13 9.54
C LYS A 917 9.46 -5.79 10.18
N ARG A 918 10.20 -5.05 11.00
CA ARG A 918 11.31 -5.59 11.82
C ARG A 918 10.80 -6.52 12.93
N ALA A 919 9.69 -6.18 13.59
CA ALA A 919 9.06 -7.00 14.62
C ALA A 919 8.60 -8.36 14.07
N LEU A 920 7.99 -8.36 12.89
CA LEU A 920 7.56 -9.58 12.20
C LEU A 920 8.76 -10.48 11.84
N MET A 921 9.84 -9.91 11.33
CA MET A 921 11.07 -10.66 11.06
C MET A 921 11.62 -11.32 12.33
N MET A 922 11.64 -10.60 13.45
CA MET A 922 12.14 -11.15 14.74
C MET A 922 11.20 -12.23 15.30
N LEU A 923 9.87 -12.06 15.21
CA LEU A 923 8.88 -13.08 15.54
C LEU A 923 9.13 -14.37 14.74
N TYR A 924 9.27 -14.25 13.42
CA TYR A 924 9.50 -15.39 12.53
C TYR A 924 10.84 -16.06 12.79
N ARG A 925 11.94 -15.31 12.99
CA ARG A 925 13.25 -15.91 13.31
C ARG A 925 13.23 -16.66 14.65
N GLY A 926 12.52 -16.14 15.65
CA GLY A 926 12.30 -16.81 16.93
C GLY A 926 11.50 -18.11 16.81
N ILE A 927 10.32 -18.09 16.16
CA ILE A 927 9.49 -19.29 15.96
C ILE A 927 10.19 -20.32 15.06
N MET A 928 11.02 -19.87 14.12
CA MET A 928 11.84 -20.76 13.30
C MET A 928 13.06 -21.34 14.02
N GLU A 929 13.36 -20.92 15.26
CA GLU A 929 14.56 -21.31 16.05
C GLU A 929 15.89 -20.87 15.39
N LEU A 930 15.87 -19.75 14.65
CA LEU A 930 17.05 -19.17 13.99
C LEU A 930 17.76 -18.14 14.89
N GLU A 931 17.01 -17.46 15.75
CA GLU A 931 17.45 -16.49 16.76
C GLU A 931 16.64 -16.70 18.04
N SER A 932 17.11 -16.22 19.19
CA SER A 932 16.29 -16.22 20.41
C SER A 932 15.16 -15.18 20.31
N LEU A 933 14.00 -15.48 20.90
CA LEU A 933 12.93 -14.51 21.03
C LEU A 933 13.40 -13.35 21.95
N PRO A 934 13.16 -12.07 21.58
CA PRO A 934 13.67 -10.92 22.33
C PRO A 934 12.79 -10.54 23.53
N VAL A 935 11.65 -11.22 23.70
CA VAL A 935 10.69 -11.11 24.81
C VAL A 935 10.14 -12.51 25.10
N VAL A 936 9.66 -12.75 26.32
CA VAL A 936 9.02 -14.03 26.71
C VAL A 936 7.64 -14.14 26.05
N PRO A 937 7.23 -15.32 25.54
CA PRO A 937 5.89 -15.52 24.98
C PRO A 937 4.74 -15.27 25.98
N PRO A 938 3.59 -14.77 25.51
CA PRO A 938 2.39 -14.60 26.34
C PRO A 938 1.92 -15.90 26.99
N GLY A 939 1.85 -15.89 28.33
CA GLY A 939 1.44 -17.04 29.13
C GLY A 939 2.53 -18.09 29.38
N CYS A 940 3.81 -17.75 29.21
CA CYS A 940 4.96 -18.58 29.61
C CYS A 940 5.79 -17.85 30.69
N SER A 941 6.39 -18.59 31.62
CA SER A 941 7.40 -18.01 32.54
C SER A 941 8.79 -17.97 31.89
N ALA A 942 9.59 -16.96 32.26
CA ALA A 942 11.01 -16.87 31.88
C ALA A 942 11.83 -18.07 32.40
N ASP A 943 11.50 -18.57 33.58
CA ASP A 943 12.22 -19.67 34.25
C ASP A 943 11.84 -21.07 33.72
N LYS A 944 10.88 -21.16 32.79
CA LYS A 944 10.30 -22.42 32.32
C LYS A 944 10.51 -22.62 30.82
N GLN A 945 11.69 -23.14 30.48
CA GLN A 945 12.10 -23.46 29.11
C GLN A 945 11.05 -24.30 28.34
N GLU A 946 10.36 -25.21 29.01
CA GLU A 946 9.37 -26.13 28.43
C GLU A 946 8.11 -25.41 27.91
N GLU A 947 7.59 -24.43 28.65
CA GLU A 947 6.42 -23.64 28.22
C GLU A 947 6.73 -22.83 26.96
N ILE A 948 7.95 -22.26 26.89
CA ILE A 948 8.45 -21.51 25.75
C ILE A 948 8.63 -22.43 24.53
N HIS A 949 9.13 -23.66 24.72
CA HIS A 949 9.29 -24.65 23.65
C HIS A 949 7.94 -25.14 23.12
N ASP A 950 6.97 -25.46 23.98
CA ASP A 950 5.60 -25.81 23.58
C ASP A 950 4.93 -24.70 22.78
N PHE A 951 5.08 -23.43 23.21
CA PHE A 951 4.62 -22.28 22.46
C PHE A 951 5.26 -22.19 21.06
N ILE A 952 6.59 -22.38 20.96
CA ILE A 952 7.31 -22.35 19.67
C ILE A 952 6.80 -23.47 18.74
N VAL A 953 6.62 -24.70 19.24
CA VAL A 953 6.09 -25.82 18.46
C VAL A 953 4.68 -25.54 17.94
N LYS A 954 3.78 -25.05 18.81
CA LYS A 954 2.41 -24.65 18.44
C LYS A 954 2.41 -23.49 17.43
N GLY A 955 3.29 -22.50 17.60
CA GLY A 955 3.50 -21.40 16.65
C GLY A 955 3.98 -21.89 15.28
N LYS A 956 4.93 -22.84 15.25
CA LYS A 956 5.41 -23.47 14.00
C LYS A 956 4.29 -24.22 13.27
N ALA A 957 3.52 -25.03 13.99
CA ALA A 957 2.37 -25.75 13.42
C ALA A 957 1.30 -24.78 12.86
N ALA A 958 0.98 -23.71 13.60
CA ALA A 958 0.08 -22.65 13.16
C ALA A 958 0.58 -21.95 11.88
N LEU A 959 1.84 -21.52 11.82
CA LEU A 959 2.41 -20.86 10.64
C LEU A 959 2.51 -21.80 9.41
N VAL A 960 2.58 -23.12 9.62
CA VAL A 960 2.44 -24.13 8.54
C VAL A 960 1.00 -24.25 8.06
N SER A 961 0.00 -24.32 8.94
CA SER A 961 -1.41 -24.50 8.53
C SER A 961 -1.91 -23.32 7.68
N VAL A 962 -1.53 -22.09 8.05
CA VAL A 962 -1.84 -20.87 7.26
C VAL A 962 -0.82 -20.57 6.14
N GLY A 963 0.08 -21.50 5.84
CA GLY A 963 0.98 -21.45 4.67
C GLY A 963 1.89 -20.22 4.62
N ILE A 964 2.32 -19.73 5.78
CA ILE A 964 3.42 -18.78 5.92
C ILE A 964 4.74 -19.56 5.81
N ILE A 965 4.86 -20.64 6.57
CA ILE A 965 5.91 -21.65 6.38
C ILE A 965 5.51 -22.54 5.19
N ARG A 966 6.45 -22.76 4.28
CA ARG A 966 6.33 -23.57 3.07
C ARG A 966 7.31 -24.74 3.11
N ASP A 967 7.10 -25.69 2.19
CA ASP A 967 7.96 -26.86 1.96
C ASP A 967 8.18 -27.69 3.24
N SER A 968 7.11 -27.86 4.03
CA SER A 968 7.13 -28.52 5.33
C SER A 968 7.24 -30.04 5.20
N VAL A 969 8.43 -30.60 5.41
CA VAL A 969 8.65 -32.06 5.37
C VAL A 969 8.47 -32.66 6.76
N LEU A 970 7.53 -33.59 6.89
CA LEU A 970 7.41 -34.50 8.02
C LEU A 970 8.43 -35.62 7.85
N SER A 971 9.50 -35.60 8.66
CA SER A 971 10.56 -36.62 8.63
C SER A 971 10.04 -37.98 9.11
N SER A 972 9.59 -38.84 8.18
CA SER A 972 9.02 -40.16 8.45
C SER A 972 10.06 -41.24 8.86
N ASN A 973 11.24 -40.84 9.34
CA ASN A 973 12.26 -41.73 9.87
C ASN A 973 12.18 -41.71 11.40
N GLY A 974 11.70 -42.80 12.00
CA GLY A 974 11.34 -42.91 13.42
C GLY A 974 12.49 -42.90 14.44
N LYS A 975 13.31 -41.84 14.44
CA LYS A 975 14.28 -41.52 15.50
C LYS A 975 14.27 -40.06 15.97
N ASP A 976 13.76 -39.12 15.17
CA ASP A 976 13.59 -37.70 15.54
C ASP A 976 12.14 -37.23 15.33
N SER A 977 11.24 -37.64 16.23
CA SER A 977 9.82 -37.27 16.16
C SER A 977 9.57 -35.86 16.72
N GLY A 978 9.58 -34.84 15.85
CA GLY A 978 9.08 -33.50 16.21
C GLY A 978 9.54 -32.32 15.36
N LYS A 979 10.70 -32.39 14.70
CA LYS A 979 11.24 -31.24 13.95
C LYS A 979 10.54 -31.03 12.61
N ILE A 980 9.49 -30.21 12.63
CA ILE A 980 8.87 -29.59 11.46
C ILE A 980 9.92 -28.71 10.76
N SER A 981 10.53 -29.23 9.70
CA SER A 981 11.46 -28.49 8.85
C SER A 981 10.70 -27.82 7.71
N GLY A 982 10.99 -26.55 7.42
CA GLY A 982 10.33 -25.75 6.38
C GLY A 982 10.93 -24.34 6.32
N ARG A 983 10.44 -23.49 5.40
CA ARG A 983 10.98 -22.12 5.21
C ARG A 983 9.92 -21.04 5.02
N ILE A 984 10.24 -19.83 5.45
CA ILE A 984 9.53 -18.59 5.12
C ILE A 984 10.32 -17.90 4.00
N VAL A 985 9.63 -17.28 3.04
CA VAL A 985 10.27 -16.57 1.91
C VAL A 985 10.57 -15.13 2.31
N ASP A 986 11.69 -14.54 1.86
CA ASP A 986 12.11 -13.18 2.25
C ASP A 986 11.06 -12.08 1.93
N SER A 987 10.24 -12.30 0.90
CA SER A 987 9.08 -11.46 0.59
C SER A 987 8.02 -11.46 1.69
N ASP A 988 7.80 -12.63 2.31
CA ASP A 988 6.78 -12.85 3.33
C ASP A 988 7.29 -12.41 4.72
N MET A 989 8.61 -12.41 4.91
CA MET A 989 9.31 -12.03 6.15
C MET A 989 8.99 -10.60 6.63
N HIS A 990 8.64 -9.72 5.69
CA HIS A 990 8.34 -8.30 5.92
C HIS A 990 6.88 -7.92 5.60
N ASP A 991 6.03 -8.91 5.27
CA ASP A 991 4.65 -8.72 4.83
C ASP A 991 3.68 -8.82 6.02
N VAL A 992 3.61 -7.74 6.81
CA VAL A 992 2.71 -7.62 7.98
C VAL A 992 1.24 -7.67 7.55
N GLY A 993 0.92 -7.14 6.37
CA GLY A 993 -0.39 -7.28 5.75
C GLY A 993 -0.80 -8.75 5.66
N ARG A 994 0.03 -9.59 5.06
CA ARG A 994 -0.20 -11.03 4.92
C ARG A 994 -0.16 -11.80 6.24
N PHE A 995 0.77 -11.48 7.14
CA PHE A 995 0.80 -12.10 8.48
C PHE A 995 -0.56 -12.00 9.17
N LEU A 996 -1.10 -10.78 9.27
CA LEU A 996 -2.37 -10.53 9.95
C LEU A 996 -3.57 -11.08 9.15
N ASN A 997 -3.51 -11.05 7.81
CA ASN A 997 -4.49 -11.70 6.93
C ASN A 997 -4.52 -13.24 7.06
N ARG A 998 -3.43 -13.86 7.50
CA ARG A 998 -3.33 -15.30 7.74
C ARG A 998 -3.68 -15.67 9.18
N LEU A 999 -3.37 -14.81 10.13
CA LEU A 999 -3.68 -14.99 11.54
C LEU A 999 -5.19 -15.18 11.80
N LEU A 1000 -6.06 -14.60 10.96
CA LEU A 1000 -7.51 -14.84 10.97
C LEU A 1000 -7.91 -16.31 10.70
N GLY A 1001 -7.04 -17.14 10.09
CA GLY A 1001 -7.32 -18.57 9.85
C GLY A 1001 -6.92 -19.52 10.97
N LEU A 1002 -6.48 -18.99 12.11
CA LEU A 1002 -6.02 -19.79 13.24
C LEU A 1002 -7.11 -19.94 14.32
N PRO A 1003 -7.09 -21.03 15.10
CA PRO A 1003 -7.90 -21.13 16.31
C PRO A 1003 -7.64 -19.94 17.26
N PRO A 1004 -8.68 -19.33 17.87
CA PRO A 1004 -8.57 -18.08 18.64
C PRO A 1004 -7.48 -18.03 19.72
N GLU A 1005 -7.17 -19.14 20.40
CA GLU A 1005 -6.12 -19.16 21.44
C GLU A 1005 -4.73 -18.88 20.85
N ILE A 1006 -4.30 -19.67 19.86
CA ILE A 1006 -2.97 -19.51 19.24
C ILE A 1006 -2.90 -18.25 18.37
N GLN A 1007 -4.03 -17.85 17.77
CA GLN A 1007 -4.20 -16.55 17.12
C GLN A 1007 -3.82 -15.39 18.07
N ASN A 1008 -4.43 -15.35 19.27
CA ASN A 1008 -4.23 -14.25 20.21
C ASN A 1008 -2.80 -14.23 20.77
N ARG A 1009 -2.26 -15.36 21.24
CA ARG A 1009 -0.89 -15.40 21.77
C ARG A 1009 0.17 -15.02 20.73
N LEU A 1010 -0.01 -15.39 19.46
CA LEU A 1010 0.90 -14.98 18.36
C LEU A 1010 0.80 -13.49 18.04
N PHE A 1011 -0.39 -12.89 18.12
CA PHE A 1011 -0.57 -11.44 17.97
C PHE A 1011 0.05 -10.67 19.14
N GLU A 1012 -0.20 -11.11 20.37
CA GLU A 1012 0.33 -10.50 21.59
C GLU A 1012 1.86 -10.55 21.62
N LEU A 1013 2.48 -11.66 21.21
CA LEU A 1013 3.93 -11.74 21.05
C LEU A 1013 4.46 -10.76 19.98
N PHE A 1014 3.78 -10.63 18.84
CA PHE A 1014 4.13 -9.65 17.81
C PHE A 1014 4.05 -8.20 18.33
N VAL A 1015 3.02 -7.87 19.12
CA VAL A 1015 2.87 -6.56 19.77
C VAL A 1015 4.01 -6.31 20.76
N SER A 1016 4.30 -7.24 21.68
CA SER A 1016 5.40 -7.09 22.65
C SER A 1016 6.78 -6.93 22.00
N ILE A 1017 7.03 -7.60 20.85
CA ILE A 1017 8.25 -7.40 20.06
C ILE A 1017 8.27 -6.01 19.42
N LEU A 1018 7.14 -5.53 18.89
CA LEU A 1018 7.02 -4.20 18.32
C LEU A 1018 7.23 -3.10 19.37
N ASP A 1019 6.62 -3.23 20.55
CA ASP A 1019 6.77 -2.27 21.64
C ASP A 1019 8.22 -2.19 22.12
N LEU A 1020 8.93 -3.33 22.25
CA LEU A 1020 10.37 -3.35 22.54
C LEU A 1020 11.21 -2.66 21.45
N ILE A 1021 10.83 -2.81 20.17
CA ILE A 1021 11.51 -2.14 19.05
C ILE A 1021 11.23 -0.63 19.05
N ILE A 1022 10.00 -0.21 19.36
CA ILE A 1022 9.62 1.22 19.47
C ILE A 1022 10.32 1.85 20.67
N GLN A 1023 10.39 1.18 21.82
CA GLN A 1023 11.15 1.64 22.99
C GLN A 1023 12.64 1.79 22.68
N LYS A 1024 13.26 0.82 21.98
CA LYS A 1024 14.66 0.94 21.54
C LYS A 1024 14.85 2.06 20.53
N ALA A 1025 13.98 2.18 19.54
CA ALA A 1025 14.04 3.27 18.56
C ALA A 1025 13.83 4.64 19.21
N ARG A 1026 13.01 4.75 20.27
CA ARG A 1026 12.85 5.94 21.09
C ARG A 1026 14.17 6.28 21.80
N MET A 1027 14.71 5.36 22.61
CA MET A 1027 15.99 5.51 23.32
C MET A 1027 17.22 5.77 22.42
N GLU A 1028 17.15 5.45 21.13
CA GLU A 1028 18.19 5.69 20.13
C GLU A 1028 18.02 7.03 19.37
N GLY A 1029 16.98 7.83 19.64
CA GLY A 1029 16.63 9.01 18.84
C GLY A 1029 16.19 8.66 17.40
N ASN A 1030 15.77 7.42 17.18
CA ASN A 1030 15.46 6.80 15.90
C ASN A 1030 13.97 6.85 15.51
N LEU A 1031 13.08 7.22 16.42
CA LEU A 1031 11.64 7.32 16.20
C LEU A 1031 11.26 8.67 15.54
N ASP A 1032 10.41 8.64 14.50
CA ASP A 1032 9.77 9.84 13.95
C ASP A 1032 8.49 10.14 14.73
N SER A 1033 8.48 11.28 15.42
CA SER A 1033 7.36 11.77 16.24
C SER A 1033 6.45 12.77 15.49
N GLY A 1034 6.75 13.12 14.24
CA GLY A 1034 6.09 14.22 13.53
C GLY A 1034 6.61 15.60 13.96
N ILE A 1035 5.72 16.57 14.16
CA ILE A 1035 6.10 17.89 14.69
C ILE A 1035 6.26 17.82 16.22
N VAL A 1036 7.43 18.21 16.71
CA VAL A 1036 7.76 18.24 18.14
C VAL A 1036 7.33 19.58 18.76
N ASP A 1037 6.53 19.54 19.82
CA ASP A 1037 6.28 20.70 20.67
C ASP A 1037 7.47 20.93 21.61
N MET A 1038 8.13 22.09 21.49
CA MET A 1038 9.11 22.54 22.47
C MET A 1038 8.40 23.38 23.54
N LYS A 1039 8.53 22.97 24.80
CA LYS A 1039 7.93 23.64 25.96
C LYS A 1039 9.03 24.06 26.92
N ALA A 1040 8.85 25.23 27.53
CA ALA A 1040 9.74 25.83 28.52
C ALA A 1040 8.90 26.74 29.43
N ASN A 1041 9.46 27.22 30.54
CA ASN A 1041 8.75 28.12 31.47
C ASN A 1041 8.68 29.54 30.91
N SER A 1042 9.74 29.97 30.22
CA SER A 1042 9.74 31.14 29.35
C SER A 1042 10.26 30.77 27.96
N VAL A 1043 9.70 31.43 26.94
CA VAL A 1043 10.02 31.27 25.53
C VAL A 1043 10.04 32.67 24.91
N GLU A 1044 11.24 33.21 24.69
CA GLU A 1044 11.46 34.59 24.27
C GLU A 1044 12.15 34.65 22.90
N LEU A 1045 11.66 35.52 22.01
CA LEU A 1045 12.25 35.75 20.69
C LEU A 1045 13.48 36.68 20.82
N GLN A 1046 14.63 36.24 20.32
CA GLN A 1046 15.90 36.92 20.46
C GLN A 1046 16.15 37.89 19.29
N GLY A 1047 15.67 39.13 19.46
CA GLY A 1047 15.84 40.20 18.47
C GLY A 1047 14.86 40.09 17.28
N ALA A 1048 15.19 40.74 16.17
CA ALA A 1048 14.36 40.71 14.96
C ALA A 1048 14.60 39.41 14.15
N PRO A 1049 13.54 38.70 13.69
CA PRO A 1049 13.68 37.57 12.78
C PRO A 1049 14.37 37.97 11.48
N LYS A 1050 15.22 37.08 10.94
CA LYS A 1050 16.02 37.34 9.74
C LYS A 1050 15.37 36.68 8.53
N THR A 1051 14.97 37.46 7.53
CA THR A 1051 14.64 36.90 6.21
C THR A 1051 15.92 36.33 5.59
N VAL A 1052 15.86 35.09 5.07
CA VAL A 1052 17.02 34.42 4.44
C VAL A 1052 16.78 34.09 2.97
N HIS A 1053 15.53 34.13 2.51
CA HIS A 1053 15.13 33.90 1.12
C HIS A 1053 13.72 34.47 0.92
N VAL A 1054 13.38 34.84 -0.33
CA VAL A 1054 12.03 35.27 -0.73
C VAL A 1054 11.66 34.55 -2.03
N ASP A 1055 10.50 33.92 -2.07
CA ASP A 1055 10.01 33.16 -3.22
C ASP A 1055 9.50 34.09 -4.34
N SER A 1056 10.10 33.98 -5.52
CA SER A 1056 9.85 34.89 -6.65
C SER A 1056 8.47 34.74 -7.33
N MET A 1057 7.68 33.71 -7.01
CA MET A 1057 6.31 33.54 -7.54
C MET A 1057 5.21 33.99 -6.58
N SER A 1058 5.50 34.05 -5.27
CA SER A 1058 4.50 34.33 -4.23
C SER A 1058 4.85 35.51 -3.32
N GLY A 1059 6.09 35.99 -3.33
CA GLY A 1059 6.57 37.06 -2.44
C GLY A 1059 6.70 36.63 -0.97
N ALA A 1060 6.48 35.35 -0.65
CA ALA A 1060 6.55 34.83 0.71
C ALA A 1060 8.00 34.48 1.10
N SER A 1061 8.37 34.84 2.33
CA SER A 1061 9.73 34.70 2.84
C SER A 1061 10.00 33.36 3.53
N THR A 1062 11.26 32.95 3.50
CA THR A 1062 11.87 32.03 4.48
C THR A 1062 12.49 32.88 5.58
N ILE A 1063 12.18 32.60 6.85
CA ILE A 1063 12.58 33.42 8.00
C ILE A 1063 13.26 32.56 9.06
N LEU A 1064 14.47 32.98 9.49
CA LEU A 1064 15.16 32.43 10.63
C LEU A 1064 14.77 33.18 11.91
N PHE A 1065 14.19 32.45 12.85
CA PHE A 1065 13.87 32.89 14.19
C PHE A 1065 14.89 32.29 15.16
N THR A 1066 15.38 33.07 16.11
CA THR A 1066 16.22 32.60 17.21
C THR A 1066 15.48 32.84 18.51
N PHE A 1067 15.38 31.83 19.38
CA PHE A 1067 14.65 31.90 20.65
C PHE A 1067 15.58 31.55 21.82
N THR A 1068 15.32 32.15 22.98
CA THR A 1068 15.84 31.67 24.26
C THR A 1068 14.71 30.99 25.03
N LEU A 1069 14.94 29.74 25.44
CA LEU A 1069 14.01 28.93 26.25
C LEU A 1069 14.61 28.73 27.64
N ASP A 1070 13.92 29.11 28.72
CA ASP A 1070 14.29 28.70 30.09
C ASP A 1070 13.47 27.48 30.53
N ARG A 1071 14.12 26.32 30.51
CA ARG A 1071 13.54 25.01 30.86
C ARG A 1071 13.79 24.60 32.32
N GLY A 1072 14.28 25.53 33.15
CA GLY A 1072 14.67 25.23 34.52
C GLY A 1072 13.53 24.82 35.43
N PHE A 1073 13.83 23.96 36.40
CA PHE A 1073 12.90 23.62 37.48
C PHE A 1073 13.47 24.18 38.78
N SER A 1074 12.89 25.26 39.29
CA SER A 1074 13.42 25.93 40.47
C SER A 1074 13.20 25.11 41.75
N TRP A 1075 13.97 25.42 42.80
CA TRP A 1075 13.89 24.71 44.08
C TRP A 1075 12.48 24.81 44.70
N GLU A 1076 11.81 25.95 44.55
CA GLU A 1076 10.46 26.21 45.06
C GLU A 1076 9.44 25.28 44.40
N HIS A 1077 9.49 25.15 43.06
CA HIS A 1077 8.61 24.26 42.32
C HIS A 1077 8.87 22.79 42.67
N ALA A 1078 10.14 22.38 42.78
CA ALA A 1078 10.51 21.01 43.17
C ALA A 1078 10.06 20.68 44.62
N SER A 1079 10.20 21.64 45.54
CA SER A 1079 9.77 21.48 46.94
C SER A 1079 8.25 21.41 47.06
N ALA A 1080 7.51 22.31 46.40
CA ALA A 1080 6.05 22.31 46.41
C ALA A 1080 5.47 21.02 45.82
N LEU A 1081 6.06 20.50 44.72
CA LEU A 1081 5.65 19.24 44.09
C LEU A 1081 5.85 18.03 45.03
N LEU A 1082 6.93 18.02 45.81
CA LEU A 1082 7.20 17.01 46.82
C LEU A 1082 6.24 17.12 48.02
N GLU A 1083 6.00 18.33 48.53
CA GLU A 1083 5.05 18.58 49.62
C GLU A 1083 3.61 18.22 49.26
N ASP A 1084 3.21 18.42 48.01
CA ASP A 1084 1.87 18.05 47.53
C ASP A 1084 1.70 16.53 47.53
N LYS A 1085 2.64 15.80 46.93
CA LYS A 1085 2.60 14.32 46.90
C LYS A 1085 2.71 13.67 48.29
N GLN A 1086 3.44 14.28 49.23
CA GLN A 1086 3.50 13.80 50.62
C GLN A 1086 2.20 13.97 51.42
N LYS A 1087 1.22 14.76 50.93
CA LYS A 1087 -0.12 14.87 51.54
C LYS A 1087 -1.05 13.74 51.07
N ASP A 1088 -0.92 13.31 49.81
CA ASP A 1088 -1.70 12.20 49.24
C ASP A 1088 -1.23 10.83 49.81
N GLU A 1089 0.08 10.61 49.90
CA GLU A 1089 0.65 9.27 50.13
C GLU A 1089 1.46 9.16 51.43
N SER A 1090 0.74 8.84 52.52
CA SER A 1090 1.32 8.62 53.85
C SER A 1090 2.13 7.31 53.98
N GLY A 1091 3.27 7.18 53.27
CA GLY A 1091 4.22 6.09 53.55
C GLY A 1091 5.33 5.76 52.56
N SER A 1092 5.35 6.28 51.32
CA SER A 1092 6.34 5.84 50.32
C SER A 1092 7.76 6.33 50.66
N THR A 1093 8.62 5.40 51.10
CA THR A 1093 9.97 5.70 51.65
C THR A 1093 11.01 6.09 50.60
N VAL A 1094 10.66 5.98 49.31
CA VAL A 1094 11.55 6.21 48.16
C VAL A 1094 11.40 7.64 47.61
N ILE A 1095 10.23 8.26 47.73
CA ILE A 1095 9.95 9.61 47.20
C ILE A 1095 10.88 10.66 47.84
N GLY A 1096 11.48 11.55 47.05
CA GLY A 1096 12.31 12.66 47.53
C GLY A 1096 13.54 13.00 46.67
N PHE A 1097 14.47 13.77 47.22
CA PHE A 1097 15.68 14.25 46.52
C PHE A 1097 16.84 13.26 46.53
N TYR A 1098 17.65 13.28 45.47
CA TYR A 1098 18.76 12.36 45.20
C TYR A 1098 19.98 13.09 44.62
N GLU A 1099 21.19 12.60 44.95
CA GLU A 1099 22.46 13.00 44.33
C GLU A 1099 23.07 11.84 43.52
N SER A 1100 23.84 12.13 42.47
CA SER A 1100 24.57 11.10 41.72
C SER A 1100 25.65 10.43 42.59
N LYS A 1101 25.75 9.09 42.55
CA LYS A 1101 26.80 8.36 43.29
C LYS A 1101 28.20 8.62 42.72
N ARG A 1102 28.29 8.70 41.39
CA ARG A 1102 29.49 9.14 40.67
C ARG A 1102 29.52 10.66 40.58
N GLU A 1103 30.73 11.18 40.56
CA GLU A 1103 31.03 12.56 40.22
C GLU A 1103 31.47 12.58 38.76
N TRP A 1104 30.97 13.53 37.98
CA TRP A 1104 31.25 13.66 36.55
C TRP A 1104 31.85 15.03 36.29
N LEU A 1105 33.07 15.06 35.71
CA LEU A 1105 33.76 16.31 35.35
C LEU A 1105 33.92 17.32 36.52
N GLY A 1106 34.00 16.81 37.76
CA GLY A 1106 34.13 17.61 38.99
C GLY A 1106 32.81 18.12 39.60
N ARG A 1107 31.66 17.52 39.23
CA ARG A 1107 30.34 17.86 39.79
C ARG A 1107 29.49 16.61 40.06
N ARG A 1108 28.53 16.73 40.97
CA ARG A 1108 27.43 15.75 41.14
C ARG A 1108 26.14 16.34 40.57
N HIS A 1109 25.28 15.48 40.05
CA HIS A 1109 23.97 15.84 39.52
C HIS A 1109 22.89 15.57 40.56
N PHE A 1110 21.89 16.45 40.65
CA PHE A 1110 20.79 16.40 41.59
C PHE A 1110 19.47 16.15 40.87
N LEU A 1111 18.57 15.37 41.49
CA LEU A 1111 17.22 15.15 40.98
C LEU A 1111 16.21 14.91 42.11
N LEU A 1112 14.93 15.05 41.78
CA LEU A 1112 13.78 14.71 42.60
C LEU A 1112 13.11 13.49 41.97
N ALA A 1113 12.87 12.44 42.75
CA ALA A 1113 12.15 11.25 42.31
C ALA A 1113 10.78 11.16 43.01
N LEU A 1114 9.71 11.04 42.22
CA LEU A 1114 8.33 10.82 42.65
C LEU A 1114 7.82 9.49 42.08
N GLU A 1115 6.75 8.92 42.65
CA GLU A 1115 6.18 7.66 42.15
C GLU A 1115 5.61 7.83 40.72
N GLY A 1116 5.79 6.80 39.89
CA GLY A 1116 5.53 6.84 38.46
C GLY A 1116 4.11 6.40 38.05
N SER A 1117 3.93 6.20 36.75
CA SER A 1117 2.67 5.73 36.16
C SER A 1117 2.43 4.22 36.38
N PHE A 1118 3.45 3.49 36.83
CA PHE A 1118 3.39 2.05 37.13
C PHE A 1118 4.09 1.75 38.46
N SER A 1119 3.60 0.74 39.18
CA SER A 1119 4.20 0.29 40.45
C SER A 1119 5.68 -0.07 40.25
N GLY A 1120 6.57 0.64 40.95
CA GLY A 1120 8.02 0.43 40.88
C GLY A 1120 8.79 1.27 39.83
N THR A 1121 8.12 2.09 39.03
CA THR A 1121 8.77 3.16 38.23
C THR A 1121 8.63 4.51 38.91
N TYR A 1122 9.57 5.43 38.61
CA TYR A 1122 9.67 6.75 39.24
C TYR A 1122 9.81 7.85 38.20
N LYS A 1123 9.03 8.92 38.35
CA LYS A 1123 9.18 10.17 37.60
C LYS A 1123 10.36 10.95 38.17
N LEU A 1124 11.26 11.40 37.31
CA LEU A 1124 12.44 12.17 37.69
C LEU A 1124 12.28 13.63 37.28
N PHE A 1125 12.68 14.56 38.14
CA PHE A 1125 12.72 15.99 37.85
C PHE A 1125 14.15 16.49 38.08
N ARG A 1126 14.71 17.23 37.11
CA ARG A 1126 16.08 17.78 37.18
C ARG A 1126 16.05 19.31 37.20
N PRO A 1127 16.96 19.99 37.93
CA PRO A 1127 17.04 21.47 37.97
C PRO A 1127 17.19 22.10 36.58
N THR A 1128 17.84 21.39 35.67
CA THR A 1128 18.20 21.85 34.33
C THR A 1128 17.05 21.83 33.31
N LEU A 1129 16.01 21.00 33.52
CA LEU A 1129 15.05 20.60 32.47
C LEU A 1129 13.60 20.34 32.93
N GLY A 1130 13.33 20.19 34.23
CA GLY A 1130 12.02 19.72 34.71
C GLY A 1130 11.86 18.21 34.62
N GLU A 1131 10.64 17.76 34.31
CA GLU A 1131 10.25 16.35 34.25
C GLU A 1131 10.97 15.61 33.10
N ALA A 1132 11.65 14.52 33.45
CA ALA A 1132 12.27 13.62 32.49
C ALA A 1132 11.20 12.84 31.70
N LEU A 1133 11.35 12.74 30.38
CA LEU A 1133 10.42 12.00 29.51
C LEU A 1133 10.37 10.49 29.83
N ARG A 1134 11.40 9.96 30.50
CA ARG A 1134 11.55 8.56 30.83
C ARG A 1134 11.45 8.34 32.34
N GLU A 1135 10.43 7.59 32.77
CA GLU A 1135 10.41 7.06 34.14
C GLU A 1135 11.57 6.05 34.34
N MET A 1136 12.09 5.99 35.56
CA MET A 1136 13.22 5.12 35.92
C MET A 1136 12.77 4.02 36.89
N PRO A 1137 13.10 2.74 36.63
CA PRO A 1137 12.84 1.65 37.58
C PRO A 1137 13.60 1.84 38.90
N LEU A 1138 13.02 1.35 40.00
CA LEU A 1138 13.62 1.46 41.34
C LEU A 1138 15.09 1.01 41.41
N SER A 1139 15.43 -0.11 40.75
CA SER A 1139 16.79 -0.65 40.72
C SER A 1139 17.79 0.31 40.07
N GLU A 1140 17.45 0.87 38.91
CA GLU A 1140 18.31 1.80 38.19
C GLU A 1140 18.51 3.13 38.96
N LEU A 1141 17.45 3.63 39.59
CA LEU A 1141 17.50 4.81 40.46
C LEU A 1141 18.42 4.55 41.67
N GLN A 1142 18.23 3.41 42.33
CA GLN A 1142 19.06 2.99 43.47
C GLN A 1142 20.50 2.67 43.07
N ASP A 1143 20.78 2.26 41.83
CA ASP A 1143 22.12 1.99 41.32
C ASP A 1143 22.89 3.26 40.99
N LYS A 1144 22.27 4.23 40.31
CA LYS A 1144 22.92 5.46 39.84
C LYS A 1144 22.99 6.56 40.90
N TYR A 1145 21.98 6.67 41.77
CA TYR A 1145 21.81 7.80 42.68
C TYR A 1145 21.75 7.38 44.16
N ARG A 1146 21.83 8.36 45.06
CA ARG A 1146 21.72 8.20 46.52
C ARG A 1146 20.73 9.23 47.06
N ARG A 1147 19.72 8.78 47.81
CA ARG A 1147 18.71 9.66 48.44
C ARG A 1147 19.38 10.59 49.44
N ILE A 1148 18.97 11.86 49.46
CA ILE A 1148 19.47 12.91 50.34
C ILE A 1148 18.49 13.06 51.52
N SER A 1149 19.01 13.09 52.75
CA SER A 1149 18.21 13.27 53.97
C SER A 1149 18.19 14.71 54.52
N SER A 1150 19.15 15.55 54.14
CA SER A 1150 19.17 16.98 54.46
C SER A 1150 18.60 17.78 53.29
N LEU A 1151 17.51 18.50 53.54
CA LEU A 1151 16.91 19.40 52.54
C LEU A 1151 17.85 20.57 52.21
N ASP A 1152 18.64 21.07 53.15
CA ASP A 1152 19.63 22.14 52.90
C ASP A 1152 20.71 21.69 51.91
N LYS A 1153 21.18 20.43 52.03
CA LYS A 1153 22.14 19.86 51.07
C LYS A 1153 21.51 19.67 49.70
N ALA A 1154 20.27 19.19 49.64
CA ALA A 1154 19.53 19.05 48.38
C ALA A 1154 19.33 20.42 47.72
N ARG A 1155 18.91 21.44 48.49
CA ARG A 1155 18.74 22.82 48.06
C ARG A 1155 20.01 23.41 47.46
N ALA A 1156 21.10 23.43 48.22
CA ALA A 1156 22.35 24.04 47.78
C ALA A 1156 22.93 23.38 46.51
N GLY A 1157 22.78 22.05 46.37
CA GLY A 1157 23.17 21.34 45.16
C GLY A 1157 22.26 21.62 43.96
N TRP A 1158 20.95 21.70 44.21
CA TRP A 1158 19.95 22.04 43.20
C TRP A 1158 20.12 23.47 42.66
N GLU A 1159 20.37 24.43 43.55
CA GLU A 1159 20.57 25.85 43.19
C GLU A 1159 21.88 26.07 42.41
N ASP A 1160 23.01 25.46 42.80
CA ASP A 1160 24.25 25.52 42.00
C ASP A 1160 24.07 24.90 40.61
N GLU A 1161 23.42 23.73 40.49
CA GLU A 1161 23.19 23.10 39.19
C GLU A 1161 22.20 23.90 38.32
N TYR A 1162 21.17 24.48 38.93
CA TYR A 1162 20.20 25.38 38.27
C TYR A 1162 20.86 26.66 37.73
N ASP A 1163 21.78 27.27 38.47
CA ASP A 1163 22.47 28.48 38.01
C ASP A 1163 23.60 28.20 37.03
N VAL A 1164 24.39 27.14 37.23
CA VAL A 1164 25.50 26.79 36.33
C VAL A 1164 25.00 26.35 34.95
N SER A 1165 23.90 25.58 34.90
CA SER A 1165 23.30 25.14 33.65
C SER A 1165 22.72 26.28 32.79
N SER A 1166 22.51 27.48 33.34
CA SER A 1166 22.19 28.67 32.52
C SER A 1166 23.28 29.00 31.50
N LYS A 1167 24.56 28.76 31.85
CA LYS A 1167 25.74 29.16 31.06
C LYS A 1167 26.56 28.00 30.52
N GLN A 1168 26.56 26.85 31.18
CA GLN A 1168 27.43 25.72 30.87
C GLN A 1168 26.61 24.47 30.54
N CYS A 1169 26.97 23.77 29.45
CA CYS A 1169 26.38 22.46 29.15
C CYS A 1169 26.83 21.37 30.12
N MET A 1170 26.06 20.28 30.19
CA MET A 1170 26.31 19.17 31.13
C MET A 1170 27.55 18.31 30.76
N HIS A 1171 28.16 18.58 29.61
CA HIS A 1171 29.48 18.08 29.19
C HIS A 1171 30.67 18.90 29.73
N GLY A 1172 30.41 19.84 30.65
CA GLY A 1172 31.44 20.64 31.30
C GLY A 1172 32.13 21.68 30.39
N PRO A 1173 33.13 22.40 30.91
CA PRO A 1173 33.81 23.48 30.18
C PRO A 1173 34.76 23.00 29.07
N LYS A 1174 35.01 21.68 28.96
CA LYS A 1174 35.86 21.07 27.92
C LYS A 1174 35.05 20.39 26.79
N CYS A 1175 33.77 20.74 26.63
CA CYS A 1175 32.92 20.13 25.62
C CYS A 1175 33.47 20.36 24.19
N LYS A 1176 33.54 19.28 23.39
CA LYS A 1176 34.05 19.30 22.00
C LYS A 1176 33.27 20.20 21.03
N LEU A 1177 32.05 20.58 21.37
CA LEU A 1177 31.21 21.49 20.59
C LEU A 1177 31.28 22.95 21.09
N GLY A 1178 32.03 23.20 22.18
CA GLY A 1178 32.20 24.53 22.77
C GLY A 1178 30.86 25.21 23.06
N ASN A 1179 30.80 26.50 22.72
CA ASN A 1179 29.63 27.36 22.96
C ASN A 1179 28.36 26.91 22.21
N TYR A 1180 28.49 26.12 21.13
CA TYR A 1180 27.36 25.58 20.37
C TYR A 1180 26.67 24.40 21.08
N CYS A 1181 27.20 23.93 22.22
CA CYS A 1181 26.58 22.87 23.00
C CYS A 1181 25.49 23.42 23.92
N THR A 1182 24.22 23.10 23.61
CA THR A 1182 23.07 23.42 24.47
C THR A 1182 22.67 22.32 25.45
N VAL A 1183 23.37 21.17 25.44
CA VAL A 1183 22.89 19.96 26.11
C VAL A 1183 22.80 20.14 27.63
N GLY A 1184 21.60 19.90 28.17
CA GLY A 1184 21.31 20.08 29.58
C GLY A 1184 21.52 21.51 30.08
N ARG A 1185 21.52 22.51 29.18
CA ARG A 1185 21.51 23.92 29.56
C ARG A 1185 20.08 24.36 29.88
N ARG A 1186 19.93 25.03 31.02
CA ARG A 1186 18.66 25.62 31.46
C ARG A 1186 18.14 26.63 30.44
N LEU A 1187 19.02 27.55 30.07
CA LEU A 1187 18.84 28.51 28.98
C LEU A 1187 19.34 27.88 27.68
N GLN A 1188 18.41 27.55 26.80
CA GLN A 1188 18.69 26.99 25.48
C GLN A 1188 18.41 28.04 24.39
N GLU A 1189 19.44 28.39 23.61
CA GLU A 1189 19.27 29.09 22.34
C GLU A 1189 18.81 28.08 21.29
N VAL A 1190 17.64 28.31 20.66
CA VAL A 1190 17.11 27.47 19.59
C VAL A 1190 16.88 28.29 18.33
N ASN A 1191 17.38 27.79 17.20
CA ASN A 1191 17.22 28.42 15.90
C ASN A 1191 16.21 27.64 15.05
N VAL A 1192 15.15 28.31 14.59
CA VAL A 1192 14.06 27.71 13.80
C VAL A 1192 13.87 28.45 12.49
N LEU A 1193 13.87 27.72 11.39
CA LEU A 1193 13.61 28.23 10.05
C LEU A 1193 12.14 28.02 9.68
N GLY A 1194 11.34 29.08 9.74
CA GLY A 1194 9.92 29.10 9.36
C GLY A 1194 9.67 29.83 8.04
N GLY A 1195 8.40 30.03 7.71
CA GLY A 1195 8.00 30.56 6.39
C GLY A 1195 8.06 29.48 5.31
N LEU A 1196 8.44 29.82 4.08
CA LEU A 1196 8.59 28.84 3.00
C LEU A 1196 9.88 28.02 3.16
N VAL A 1197 9.75 26.71 3.36
CA VAL A 1197 10.89 25.81 3.60
C VAL A 1197 11.27 25.00 2.37
N LEU A 1198 10.31 24.67 1.48
CA LEU A 1198 10.61 23.84 0.31
C LEU A 1198 11.61 24.45 -0.69
N PRO A 1199 11.65 25.78 -0.97
CA PRO A 1199 12.64 26.37 -1.88
C PRO A 1199 14.09 26.11 -1.45
N VAL A 1200 14.33 26.07 -0.14
CA VAL A 1200 15.67 26.00 0.47
C VAL A 1200 16.05 24.58 0.94
N TRP A 1201 15.16 23.60 0.76
CA TRP A 1201 15.30 22.24 1.30
C TRP A 1201 16.64 21.57 0.97
N GLY A 1202 17.07 21.64 -0.30
CA GLY A 1202 18.35 21.05 -0.75
C GLY A 1202 19.57 21.69 -0.08
N THR A 1203 19.53 23.00 0.19
CA THR A 1203 20.56 23.72 0.95
C THR A 1203 20.59 23.28 2.41
N ILE A 1204 19.43 23.02 3.01
CA ILE A 1204 19.33 22.54 4.39
C ILE A 1204 19.83 21.10 4.50
N GLU A 1205 19.43 20.17 3.61
CA GLU A 1205 20.01 18.81 3.58
C GLU A 1205 21.55 18.85 3.44
N LYS A 1206 22.07 19.72 2.55
CA LYS A 1206 23.51 19.96 2.38
C LYS A 1206 24.16 20.45 3.68
N ALA A 1207 23.61 21.45 4.37
CA ALA A 1207 24.16 21.99 5.61
C ALA A 1207 24.10 21.02 6.80
N LEU A 1208 22.99 20.28 6.94
CA LEU A 1208 22.80 19.28 8.00
C LEU A 1208 23.68 18.03 7.78
N SER A 1209 23.89 17.60 6.53
CA SER A 1209 24.75 16.43 6.22
C SER A 1209 26.19 16.57 6.73
N LYS A 1210 26.71 17.82 6.81
CA LYS A 1210 28.06 18.16 7.30
C LYS A 1210 28.21 17.97 8.82
N GLN A 1211 27.12 17.85 9.59
CA GLN A 1211 27.15 17.94 11.06
C GLN A 1211 27.83 16.73 11.72
N ALA A 1212 28.46 16.97 12.88
CA ALA A 1212 29.23 15.94 13.59
C ALA A 1212 28.34 14.90 14.32
N ARG A 1213 27.26 15.35 14.99
CA ARG A 1213 26.28 14.47 15.66
C ARG A 1213 25.31 13.87 14.64
N LEU A 1214 24.93 12.61 14.84
CA LEU A 1214 23.97 11.91 13.97
C LEU A 1214 22.54 12.48 14.07
N SER A 1215 22.09 12.93 15.25
CA SER A 1215 20.79 13.59 15.40
C SER A 1215 20.75 14.97 14.74
N HIS A 1216 21.86 15.72 14.78
CA HIS A 1216 22.00 17.00 14.07
C HIS A 1216 22.02 16.87 12.53
N ARG A 1217 22.16 15.66 11.97
CA ARG A 1217 22.02 15.41 10.52
C ARG A 1217 20.57 15.25 10.07
N ARG A 1218 19.62 15.13 11.00
CA ARG A 1218 18.20 14.92 10.70
C ARG A 1218 17.48 16.24 10.58
N ILE A 1219 16.62 16.33 9.58
CA ILE A 1219 15.58 17.35 9.51
C ILE A 1219 14.58 17.06 10.63
N ARG A 1220 14.32 18.06 11.47
CA ARG A 1220 13.34 18.00 12.57
C ARG A 1220 12.42 19.20 12.49
N VAL A 1221 11.11 18.94 12.54
CA VAL A 1221 10.09 20.00 12.54
C VAL A 1221 9.69 20.26 13.98
N VAL A 1222 9.77 21.53 14.40
CA VAL A 1222 9.42 21.96 15.76
C VAL A 1222 8.32 23.00 15.74
N ARG A 1223 7.51 23.00 16.80
CA ARG A 1223 6.57 24.05 17.15
C ARG A 1223 6.99 24.73 18.45
N ILE A 1224 6.85 26.05 18.45
CA ILE A 1224 7.12 26.95 19.57
C ILE A 1224 5.87 27.81 19.77
N GLU A 1225 5.49 28.07 21.02
CA GLU A 1225 4.56 29.15 21.39
C GLU A 1225 5.30 30.09 22.36
N THR A 1226 5.42 31.37 22.00
CA THR A 1226 6.12 32.38 22.82
C THR A 1226 5.32 32.72 24.07
N THR A 1227 5.98 32.91 25.22
CA THR A 1227 5.29 33.11 26.50
C THR A 1227 4.77 34.54 26.72
N THR A 1228 5.29 35.50 25.96
CA THR A 1228 4.96 36.94 26.07
C THR A 1228 3.68 37.32 25.31
N ASP A 1229 3.53 36.83 24.09
CA ASP A 1229 2.51 37.25 23.11
C ASP A 1229 1.75 36.07 22.48
N LYS A 1230 2.11 34.83 22.84
CA LYS A 1230 1.47 33.57 22.37
C LYS A 1230 1.52 33.37 20.86
N GLN A 1231 2.57 33.87 20.21
CA GLN A 1231 2.81 33.62 18.80
C GLN A 1231 3.23 32.16 18.60
N ARG A 1232 2.43 31.41 17.84
CA ARG A 1232 2.73 30.04 17.43
C ARG A 1232 3.60 30.05 16.17
N ILE A 1233 4.81 29.51 16.27
CA ILE A 1233 5.78 29.43 15.16
C ILE A 1233 6.13 27.96 14.93
N VAL A 1234 6.10 27.53 13.66
CA VAL A 1234 6.40 26.16 13.23
C VAL A 1234 7.44 26.23 12.10
N GLY A 1235 8.46 25.37 12.16
CA GLY A 1235 9.53 25.37 11.17
C GLY A 1235 10.58 24.29 11.43
N LEU A 1236 11.69 24.36 10.69
CA LEU A 1236 12.82 23.44 10.87
C LEU A 1236 13.76 23.87 11.97
N LEU A 1237 14.04 22.96 12.90
CA LEU A 1237 15.10 23.11 13.89
C LEU A 1237 16.46 23.07 13.19
N ILE A 1238 17.16 24.22 13.17
CA ILE A 1238 18.52 24.34 12.66
C ILE A 1238 19.48 24.24 13.86
N PRO A 1239 20.35 23.21 13.95
CA PRO A 1239 21.34 23.13 15.02
C PRO A 1239 22.26 24.36 14.99
N ASN A 1240 22.65 24.89 16.15
CA ASN A 1240 23.36 26.18 16.21
C ASN A 1240 24.71 26.14 15.45
N ALA A 1241 25.38 24.98 15.40
CA ALA A 1241 26.58 24.71 14.58
C ALA A 1241 26.32 24.53 13.06
N ALA A 1242 25.07 24.64 12.61
CA ALA A 1242 24.67 24.64 11.19
C ALA A 1242 24.20 26.02 10.71
N VAL A 1243 23.77 26.91 11.62
CA VAL A 1243 23.15 28.21 11.29
C VAL A 1243 24.02 29.04 10.36
N GLU A 1244 25.32 29.16 10.63
CA GLU A 1244 26.23 29.94 9.78
C GLU A 1244 26.34 29.35 8.37
N SER A 1245 26.44 28.02 8.22
CA SER A 1245 26.46 27.37 6.89
C SER A 1245 25.12 27.51 6.16
N VAL A 1246 23.99 27.54 6.87
CA VAL A 1246 22.66 27.77 6.26
C VAL A 1246 22.56 29.22 5.78
N LEU A 1247 23.01 30.19 6.58
CA LEU A 1247 23.04 31.60 6.17
C LEU A 1247 23.99 31.83 4.97
N GLN A 1248 25.21 31.29 5.01
CA GLN A 1248 26.18 31.42 3.91
C GLN A 1248 25.71 30.74 2.62
N ASP A 1249 25.16 29.51 2.68
CA ASP A 1249 24.62 28.82 1.49
C ASP A 1249 23.28 29.44 0.99
N LEU A 1250 22.70 30.45 1.68
CA LEU A 1250 21.44 31.14 1.28
C LEU A 1250 21.58 32.65 1.00
N ALA A 1251 22.62 33.34 1.46
CA ALA A 1251 22.77 34.81 1.41
C ALA A 1251 22.85 35.44 0.01
N TRP A 1252 22.71 34.66 -1.07
CA TRP A 1252 22.89 35.05 -2.48
C TRP A 1252 21.75 35.92 -3.06
N VAL A 1253 21.09 36.74 -2.21
CA VAL A 1253 19.93 37.57 -2.55
C VAL A 1253 20.00 38.98 -1.93
N HIS A 1254 21.03 39.31 -1.13
CA HIS A 1254 21.11 40.62 -0.45
C HIS A 1254 21.95 41.70 -1.17
N ASP A 1255 22.74 41.34 -2.19
CA ASP A 1255 23.59 42.28 -2.95
C ASP A 1255 22.89 42.87 -4.19
N ILE A 1256 21.59 43.20 -4.10
CA ILE A 1256 20.85 43.95 -5.14
C ILE A 1256 19.90 44.97 -4.49
N GLU A 1257 20.47 45.99 -3.83
CA GLU A 1257 19.93 47.37 -3.78
C GLU A 1257 20.96 48.32 -3.15
N ASP A 1258 21.81 48.90 -3.99
CA ASP A 1258 22.70 50.06 -3.75
C ASP A 1258 22.88 50.78 -5.11
#